data_AF-A0A969P2U3-F1
#
_entry.id   AF-A0A969P2U3-F1
#
_cell.length_a   1.000
_cell.length_b   1.000
_cell.length_c   1.000
_cell.angle_alpha   90.00
_cell.angle_beta   90.00
_cell.angle_gamma   90.00
#
_symmetry.space_group_name_H-M   'P 1'
#
loop_
_entity.id
_entity.type
_entity.pdbx_description
1 polymer ?
#
loop_
_entity_poly.entity_id
_entity_poly.type
_entity_poly.pdbx_seq_one_letter_code
_entity_poly.pdbx_strand_id
1 'polypeptide(L)'
;MTAPKQVGNYLLEAPIGRGATSEVWLAHHAFLDHRRVAIKILVVHDRDTTLRFTREASLASGLQHNHIVKVYDHGHFETDKPPTRLHCTVFEYISGGSLQALLDKEHHLEWRRALAIFRQIADALDYAHSLSIVHRDVSPNNILLESDTGRALLTDFGIARQPSHRMTSEHNIMGTPGFWSPEHTRSATEVTPLSDIYSLGVVLYTMLTGAMPWDTLPGPADRVFEPPMNLKQRGISHLPAGVDRVIQTMLANNPTRRFPSAMAAVEELERVLLRHQAATYVTSNGNDPPPTSGSTTTLYGDASFTAPGFIAEGVERNAVEVALGPDLIREPIVRAHRRAEELCQPGQIALLLDHWARQGRLRRTLLGRLARLHRVTSYNIYYYTLRVVYEQRGSPEEVTEPDHQARVFPLEPELERWQIRLPPINGFEDDEGDQVLVPGSASVIKCPTCQGRGKLICPRCKGKQRITISRPLAPEIDPAMPDTTANPQHPGKPGPSPRNQATAVERTPGTPAASTPEGARGSTQTATTRVEQVLEPCPECAGRGGLRCDTCDGVGRLIQQKAFRWQRVSRTFEQGDDLPIIDEQWLYRTCQVHEVYREEATDHHHLNAMPFRPEWLQVPVLCDLIEQADANTDDDTRIVLSEVAITFIPVTEIAFDLGKAPTGDDEKDLYHMMIYGFENVIPPRLALPQLGTGHPALHQRFSLPAADRAGHAYPHGLSHCQPFVQ
;
A
#
# COMPACT_ATOMS: atom_id res chain seq x y z
N MET A 1 37.03 -60.30 13.27
CA MET A 1 36.72 -60.03 14.69
C MET A 1 35.24 -60.27 14.88
N THR A 2 34.84 -60.96 15.94
CA THR A 2 33.43 -61.14 16.31
C THR A 2 32.83 -59.77 16.63
N ALA A 3 31.71 -59.41 16.01
CA ALA A 3 31.04 -58.12 16.27
C ALA A 3 30.61 -58.02 17.75
N PRO A 4 30.67 -56.82 18.37
CA PRO A 4 30.21 -56.63 19.74
C PRO A 4 28.72 -57.01 19.85
N LYS A 5 28.29 -57.59 20.97
CA LYS A 5 26.86 -57.94 21.15
C LYS A 5 26.05 -56.72 21.57
N GLN A 6 26.70 -55.74 22.20
CA GLN A 6 26.06 -54.55 22.72
C GLN A 6 26.93 -53.32 22.49
N VAL A 7 26.29 -52.20 22.15
CA VAL A 7 26.89 -50.87 22.01
C VAL A 7 26.06 -49.91 22.86
N GLY A 8 26.61 -49.41 23.97
CA GLY A 8 25.87 -48.59 24.93
C GLY A 8 24.60 -49.28 25.43
N ASN A 9 23.43 -48.64 25.27
CA ASN A 9 22.14 -49.20 25.66
C ASN A 9 21.49 -50.06 24.57
N TYR A 10 22.22 -50.45 23.52
CA TYR A 10 21.64 -51.08 22.34
C TYR A 10 22.23 -52.45 22.07
N LEU A 11 21.36 -53.46 21.95
CA LEU A 11 21.74 -54.84 21.62
C LEU A 11 21.76 -54.99 20.09
N LEU A 12 22.92 -55.31 19.53
CA LEU A 12 23.08 -55.48 18.08
C LEU A 12 22.45 -56.80 17.64
N GLU A 13 21.62 -56.75 16.59
CA GLU A 13 20.96 -57.93 16.02
C GLU A 13 21.65 -58.40 14.75
N ALA A 14 21.76 -57.51 13.75
CA ALA A 14 22.29 -57.87 12.44
C ALA A 14 22.88 -56.64 11.72
N PRO A 15 23.91 -56.82 10.88
CA PRO A 15 24.38 -55.76 10.00
C PRO A 15 23.35 -55.54 8.88
N ILE A 16 22.98 -54.29 8.65
CA ILE A 16 21.98 -53.88 7.63
C ILE A 16 22.55 -52.98 6.54
N GLY A 17 23.77 -52.48 6.72
CA GLY A 17 24.46 -51.68 5.70
C GLY A 17 25.96 -51.60 5.96
N ARG A 18 26.74 -51.40 4.90
CA ARG A 18 28.20 -51.20 4.98
C ARG A 18 28.61 -50.13 3.99
N GLY A 19 29.13 -49.02 4.52
CA GLY A 19 29.72 -47.93 3.74
C GLY A 19 31.26 -48.03 3.70
N ALA A 20 31.89 -47.06 3.03
CA ALA A 20 33.35 -47.00 2.92
C ALA A 20 34.06 -46.78 4.27
N THR A 21 33.42 -46.07 5.20
CA THR A 21 34.02 -45.66 6.48
C THR A 21 33.20 -46.08 7.71
N SER A 22 32.00 -46.65 7.51
CA SER A 22 31.08 -47.03 8.59
C SER A 22 30.28 -48.29 8.28
N GLU A 23 29.76 -48.95 9.32
CA GLU A 23 28.84 -50.08 9.24
C GLU A 23 27.54 -49.73 9.96
N VAL A 24 26.39 -50.09 9.39
CA VAL A 24 25.07 -49.85 9.97
C VAL A 24 24.50 -51.16 10.48
N TRP A 25 24.08 -51.18 11.74
CA TRP A 25 23.54 -52.35 12.42
C TRP A 25 22.09 -52.09 12.85
N LEU A 26 21.22 -53.08 12.65
CA LEU A 26 19.94 -53.15 13.33
C LEU A 26 20.20 -53.51 14.80
N ALA A 27 19.56 -52.77 15.71
CA ALA A 27 19.66 -52.99 17.13
C ALA A 27 18.32 -52.72 17.83
N HIS A 28 18.18 -53.23 19.05
CA HIS A 28 17.08 -52.89 19.95
C HIS A 28 17.59 -52.15 21.18
N HIS A 29 16.83 -51.17 21.65
CA HIS A 29 17.12 -50.51 22.91
C HIS A 29 16.87 -51.47 24.09
N ALA A 30 17.85 -51.65 24.97
CA ALA A 30 17.82 -52.65 26.03
C ALA A 30 16.73 -52.44 27.08
N PHE A 31 16.29 -51.19 27.29
CA PHE A 31 15.30 -50.82 28.31
C PHE A 31 13.96 -50.34 27.77
N LEU A 32 13.82 -50.17 26.45
CA LEU A 32 12.59 -49.68 25.83
C LEU A 32 12.02 -50.80 24.99
N ASP A 33 10.92 -51.40 25.46
CA ASP A 33 10.28 -52.51 24.80
C ASP A 33 9.94 -52.17 23.34
N HIS A 34 10.27 -53.09 22.44
CA HIS A 34 9.99 -53.01 21.00
C HIS A 34 10.61 -51.82 20.24
N ARG A 35 11.56 -51.07 20.84
CA ARG A 35 12.24 -49.96 20.15
C ARG A 35 13.41 -50.45 19.30
N ARG A 36 13.16 -50.67 18.00
CA ARG A 36 14.19 -50.88 16.97
C ARG A 36 14.88 -49.58 16.58
N VAL A 37 16.18 -49.64 16.37
CA VAL A 37 17.03 -48.54 15.91
C VAL A 37 18.05 -49.02 14.89
N ALA A 38 18.54 -48.11 14.06
CA ALA A 38 19.70 -48.33 13.21
C ALA A 38 20.91 -47.62 13.83
N ILE A 39 22.04 -48.32 13.98
CA ILE A 39 23.26 -47.77 14.58
C ILE A 39 24.35 -47.76 13.53
N LYS A 40 24.73 -46.57 13.09
CA LYS A 40 25.90 -46.37 12.22
C LYS A 40 27.14 -46.30 13.10
N ILE A 41 28.06 -47.21 12.90
CA ILE A 41 29.31 -47.37 13.65
C ILE A 41 30.46 -46.97 12.74
N LEU A 42 31.28 -46.02 13.17
CA LEU A 42 32.48 -45.63 12.42
C LEU A 42 33.57 -46.69 12.56
N VAL A 43 34.01 -47.26 11.44
CA VAL A 43 35.05 -48.31 11.40
C VAL A 43 36.44 -47.78 11.02
N VAL A 44 36.51 -46.57 10.44
CA VAL A 44 37.76 -45.90 10.10
C VAL A 44 38.02 -44.77 11.10
N HIS A 45 39.16 -44.83 11.79
CA HIS A 45 39.47 -43.94 12.92
C HIS A 45 40.46 -42.81 12.58
N ASP A 46 40.52 -42.35 11.33
CA ASP A 46 41.31 -41.17 11.00
C ASP A 46 40.61 -39.88 11.48
N ARG A 47 41.40 -38.84 11.75
CA ARG A 47 40.93 -37.59 12.35
C ARG A 47 39.88 -36.89 11.48
N ASP A 48 40.09 -36.86 10.17
CA ASP A 48 39.20 -36.14 9.26
C ASP A 48 37.86 -36.86 9.13
N THR A 49 37.88 -38.18 8.96
CA THR A 49 36.66 -38.99 8.90
C THR A 49 35.86 -38.93 10.20
N THR A 50 36.52 -38.96 11.35
CA THR A 50 35.86 -38.84 12.67
C THR A 50 35.20 -37.48 12.87
N LEU A 51 35.88 -36.40 12.47
CA LEU A 51 35.32 -35.04 12.52
C LEU A 51 34.11 -34.88 11.58
N ARG A 52 34.17 -35.45 10.38
CA ARG A 52 33.04 -35.46 9.44
C ARG A 52 31.85 -36.21 10.01
N PHE A 53 32.09 -37.43 10.51
CA PHE A 53 31.07 -38.30 11.11
C PHE A 53 30.33 -37.62 12.26
N THR A 54 31.07 -36.98 13.17
CA THR A 54 30.47 -36.29 14.32
C THR A 54 29.65 -35.07 13.89
N ARG A 55 30.16 -34.28 12.93
CA ARG A 55 29.46 -33.08 12.43
C ARG A 55 28.18 -33.42 11.69
N GLU A 56 28.20 -34.46 10.85
CA GLU A 56 27.02 -34.97 10.15
C GLU A 56 25.93 -35.34 11.15
N ALA A 57 26.28 -36.11 12.20
CA ALA A 57 25.35 -36.50 13.24
C ALA A 57 24.77 -35.30 14.02
N SER A 58 25.61 -34.33 14.40
CA SER A 58 25.14 -33.13 15.11
C SER A 58 24.19 -32.29 14.28
N LEU A 59 24.48 -32.09 12.98
CA LEU A 59 23.60 -31.31 12.11
C LEU A 59 22.29 -32.05 11.80
N ALA A 60 22.36 -33.36 11.54
CA ALA A 60 21.19 -34.19 11.32
C ALA A 60 20.28 -34.27 12.56
N SER A 61 20.84 -34.18 13.77
CA SER A 61 20.05 -34.17 15.01
C SER A 61 19.12 -32.95 15.17
N GLY A 62 19.41 -31.85 14.47
CA GLY A 62 18.56 -30.66 14.45
C GLY A 62 17.40 -30.73 13.47
N LEU A 63 17.38 -31.72 12.57
CA LEU A 63 16.37 -31.83 11.52
C LEU A 63 15.13 -32.57 12.02
N GLN A 64 13.96 -31.96 11.86
CA GLN A 64 12.67 -32.55 12.23
C GLN A 64 11.70 -32.48 11.05
N HIS A 65 11.61 -33.58 10.30
CA HIS A 65 10.72 -33.67 9.14
C HIS A 65 10.17 -35.09 8.98
N ASN A 66 8.96 -35.22 8.44
CA ASN A 66 8.31 -36.52 8.27
C ASN A 66 9.01 -37.43 7.24
N HIS A 67 9.79 -36.83 6.35
CA HIS A 67 10.54 -37.47 5.27
C HIS A 67 12.07 -37.35 5.46
N ILE A 68 12.54 -37.12 6.69
CA ILE A 68 13.97 -37.19 7.07
C ILE A 68 14.10 -38.21 8.20
N VAL A 69 15.09 -39.09 8.11
CA VAL A 69 15.37 -40.09 9.15
C VAL A 69 15.79 -39.38 10.43
N LYS A 70 15.08 -39.67 11.53
CA LYS A 70 15.36 -39.04 12.83
C LYS A 70 16.66 -39.60 13.43
N VAL A 71 17.49 -38.70 13.94
CA VAL A 71 18.62 -39.05 14.81
C VAL A 71 18.14 -39.05 16.25
N TYR A 72 18.29 -40.19 16.94
CA TYR A 72 17.93 -40.30 18.36
C TYR A 72 19.10 -39.98 19.27
N ASP A 73 20.32 -40.35 18.87
CA ASP A 73 21.52 -40.19 19.70
C ASP A 73 22.78 -40.19 18.83
N HIS A 74 23.87 -39.58 19.31
CA HIS A 74 25.17 -39.68 18.68
C HIS A 74 26.29 -39.43 19.68
N GLY A 75 27.43 -40.10 19.48
CA GLY A 75 28.59 -39.92 20.34
C GLY A 75 29.43 -41.16 20.47
N HIS A 76 30.04 -41.33 21.64
CA HIS A 76 30.92 -42.43 21.95
C HIS A 76 30.19 -43.46 22.81
N PHE A 77 30.10 -44.68 22.31
CA PHE A 77 29.45 -45.78 23.02
C PHE A 77 30.47 -46.87 23.37
N GLU A 78 30.37 -47.41 24.58
CA GLU A 78 31.18 -48.53 25.03
C GLU A 78 30.60 -49.85 24.52
N THR A 79 31.48 -50.77 24.13
CA THR A 79 31.13 -52.14 23.75
C THR A 79 31.34 -53.11 24.90
N ASP A 80 30.67 -54.26 24.84
CA ASP A 80 30.71 -55.26 25.91
C ASP A 80 32.02 -56.06 25.94
N LYS A 81 32.50 -56.63 24.81
CA LYS A 81 33.74 -57.44 24.77
C LYS A 81 34.45 -57.45 23.40
N PRO A 82 35.73 -57.04 23.31
CA PRO A 82 36.51 -56.30 24.30
C PRO A 82 35.96 -54.88 24.48
N PRO A 83 36.03 -54.28 25.67
CA PRO A 83 35.53 -52.92 25.92
C PRO A 83 36.32 -51.91 25.08
N THR A 84 35.66 -51.38 24.06
CA THR A 84 36.18 -50.37 23.15
C THR A 84 35.18 -49.24 23.02
N ARG A 85 35.68 -48.03 22.75
CA ARG A 85 34.86 -46.85 22.55
C ARG A 85 34.66 -46.62 21.06
N LEU A 86 33.43 -46.74 20.59
CA LEU A 86 33.08 -46.57 19.18
C LEU A 86 32.33 -45.24 18.98
N HIS A 87 32.65 -44.54 17.90
CA HIS A 87 31.82 -43.43 17.44
C HIS A 87 30.59 -44.01 16.76
N CYS A 88 29.40 -43.69 17.27
CA CYS A 88 28.15 -44.15 16.70
C CYS A 88 27.13 -43.02 16.58
N THR A 89 26.21 -43.19 15.65
CA THR A 89 25.00 -42.40 15.50
C THR A 89 23.82 -43.36 15.45
N VAL A 90 22.81 -43.08 16.26
CA VAL A 90 21.61 -43.89 16.42
C VAL A 90 20.45 -43.20 15.70
N PHE A 91 19.81 -43.93 14.81
CA PHE A 91 18.74 -43.46 13.94
C PHE A 91 17.44 -44.23 14.17
N GLU A 92 16.34 -43.63 13.73
CA GLU A 92 15.10 -44.34 13.43
C GLU A 92 15.38 -45.50 12.47
N TYR A 93 14.93 -46.71 12.83
CA TYR A 93 15.02 -47.86 11.93
C TYR A 93 13.87 -47.85 10.94
N ILE A 94 14.20 -47.88 9.64
CA ILE A 94 13.23 -47.92 8.54
C ILE A 94 13.21 -49.33 7.93
N SER A 95 12.05 -49.98 7.96
CA SER A 95 11.93 -51.44 7.75
C SER A 95 12.05 -51.92 6.30
N GLY A 96 11.81 -51.07 5.30
CA GLY A 96 11.72 -51.48 3.89
C GLY A 96 13.00 -51.33 3.07
N GLY A 97 14.12 -50.95 3.70
CA GLY A 97 15.42 -50.83 3.04
C GLY A 97 15.53 -49.59 2.15
N SER A 98 16.58 -49.54 1.32
CA SER A 98 16.86 -48.39 0.43
C SER A 98 16.09 -48.48 -0.89
N LEU A 99 15.88 -47.32 -1.52
CA LEU A 99 15.35 -47.21 -2.88
C LEU A 99 16.27 -47.94 -3.88
N GLN A 100 17.59 -47.96 -3.66
CA GLN A 100 18.50 -48.77 -4.47
C GLN A 100 18.15 -50.26 -4.40
N ALA A 101 17.95 -50.81 -3.20
CA ALA A 101 17.59 -52.22 -3.05
C ALA A 101 16.22 -52.54 -3.67
N LEU A 102 15.33 -51.56 -3.76
CA LEU A 102 14.08 -51.68 -4.50
C LEU A 102 14.32 -51.70 -6.01
N LEU A 103 15.13 -50.78 -6.54
CA LEU A 103 15.46 -50.71 -7.96
C LEU A 103 16.26 -51.93 -8.43
N ASP A 104 17.12 -52.52 -7.59
CA ASP A 104 17.84 -53.76 -7.93
C ASP A 104 16.88 -54.95 -8.10
N LYS A 105 15.74 -54.94 -7.40
CA LYS A 105 14.71 -56.00 -7.45
C LYS A 105 13.69 -55.78 -8.56
N GLU A 106 13.21 -54.54 -8.71
CA GLU A 106 12.12 -54.21 -9.65
C GLU A 106 12.63 -53.65 -10.99
N HIS A 107 13.93 -53.35 -11.09
CA HIS A 107 14.62 -52.64 -12.18
C HIS A 107 14.16 -51.20 -12.37
N HIS A 108 12.86 -50.96 -12.51
CA HIS A 108 12.24 -49.64 -12.60
C HIS A 108 10.91 -49.62 -11.82
N LEU A 109 10.39 -48.44 -11.54
CA LEU A 109 9.13 -48.25 -10.83
C LEU A 109 8.03 -47.79 -11.77
N GLU A 110 6.78 -48.11 -11.42
CA GLU A 110 5.62 -47.48 -12.04
C GLU A 110 5.62 -45.98 -11.71
N TRP A 111 5.25 -45.15 -12.70
CA TRP A 111 5.48 -43.71 -12.64
C TRP A 111 4.75 -43.00 -11.49
N ARG A 112 3.59 -43.50 -11.03
CA ARG A 112 2.87 -42.93 -9.87
C ARG A 112 3.63 -43.22 -8.58
N ARG A 113 4.20 -44.42 -8.45
CA ARG A 113 5.05 -44.78 -7.31
C ARG A 113 6.33 -43.95 -7.30
N ALA A 114 6.98 -43.79 -8.46
CA ALA A 114 8.16 -42.93 -8.61
C ALA A 114 7.85 -41.48 -8.22
N LEU A 115 6.72 -40.93 -8.69
CA LEU A 115 6.29 -39.57 -8.38
C LEU A 115 5.97 -39.39 -6.89
N ALA A 116 5.31 -40.37 -6.26
CA ALA A 116 4.99 -40.34 -4.84
C ALA A 116 6.26 -40.28 -3.97
N ILE A 117 7.29 -41.08 -4.31
CA ILE A 117 8.61 -41.05 -3.66
C ILE A 117 9.30 -39.70 -3.92
N PHE A 118 9.33 -39.27 -5.18
CA PHE A 118 9.96 -38.02 -5.60
C PHE A 118 9.41 -36.81 -4.84
N ARG A 119 8.08 -36.70 -4.70
CA ARG A 119 7.43 -35.63 -3.95
C ARG A 119 7.84 -35.60 -2.48
N GLN A 120 7.87 -36.77 -1.83
CA GLN A 120 8.24 -36.88 -0.41
C GLN A 120 9.69 -36.44 -0.15
N ILE A 121 10.60 -36.81 -1.06
CA ILE A 121 12.01 -36.41 -0.96
C ILE A 121 12.23 -34.96 -1.38
N ALA A 122 11.47 -34.45 -2.34
CA ALA A 122 11.49 -33.03 -2.71
C ALA A 122 11.11 -32.14 -1.52
N ASP A 123 10.05 -32.50 -0.79
CA ASP A 123 9.61 -31.81 0.42
C ASP A 123 10.68 -31.83 1.53
N ALA A 124 11.33 -32.99 1.73
CA ALA A 124 12.45 -33.12 2.67
C ALA A 124 13.65 -32.23 2.31
N LEU A 125 13.99 -32.14 1.03
CA LEU A 125 15.10 -31.31 0.55
C LEU A 125 14.79 -29.82 0.69
N ASP A 126 13.59 -29.37 0.29
CA ASP A 126 13.18 -27.98 0.44
C ASP A 126 13.16 -27.56 1.93
N TYR A 127 12.74 -28.45 2.84
CA TYR A 127 12.86 -28.24 4.29
C TYR A 127 14.32 -28.05 4.72
N ALA A 128 15.24 -28.93 4.33
CA ALA A 128 16.66 -28.81 4.68
C ALA A 128 17.29 -27.53 4.09
N HIS A 129 16.94 -27.20 2.84
CA HIS A 129 17.41 -25.99 2.16
C HIS A 129 16.94 -24.71 2.86
N SER A 130 15.74 -24.70 3.43
CA SER A 130 15.24 -23.58 4.24
C SER A 130 16.10 -23.29 5.48
N LEU A 131 16.80 -24.31 5.99
CA LEU A 131 17.76 -24.23 7.09
C LEU A 131 19.19 -24.01 6.61
N SER A 132 19.39 -23.67 5.33
CA SER A 132 20.70 -23.53 4.67
C SER A 132 21.56 -24.81 4.69
N ILE A 133 20.93 -25.97 4.80
CA ILE A 133 21.60 -27.27 4.79
C ILE A 133 21.42 -27.89 3.41
N VAL A 134 22.52 -28.12 2.69
CA VAL A 134 22.55 -28.83 1.41
C VAL A 134 22.91 -30.29 1.65
N HIS A 135 22.18 -31.22 1.04
CA HIS A 135 22.35 -32.67 1.27
C HIS A 135 23.63 -33.21 0.64
N ARG A 136 23.96 -32.79 -0.60
CA ARG A 136 25.18 -33.11 -1.37
C ARG A 136 25.36 -34.57 -1.82
N ASP A 137 24.63 -35.52 -1.24
CA ASP A 137 24.66 -36.93 -1.67
C ASP A 137 23.25 -37.50 -1.89
N VAL A 138 22.41 -36.79 -2.64
CA VAL A 138 21.06 -37.31 -2.98
C VAL A 138 21.23 -38.46 -3.97
N SER A 139 20.91 -39.68 -3.54
CA SER A 139 21.01 -40.90 -4.34
C SER A 139 19.98 -41.95 -3.87
N PRO A 140 19.72 -43.02 -4.65
CA PRO A 140 18.81 -44.08 -4.24
C PRO A 140 19.27 -44.87 -3.00
N ASN A 141 20.56 -44.85 -2.66
CA ASN A 141 21.06 -45.49 -1.44
C ASN A 141 20.65 -44.72 -0.18
N ASN A 142 20.52 -43.40 -0.30
CA ASN A 142 20.23 -42.49 0.82
C ASN A 142 18.73 -42.17 0.94
N ILE A 143 17.87 -42.83 0.16
CA ILE A 143 16.41 -42.77 0.27
C ILE A 143 15.93 -44.10 0.82
N LEU A 144 15.41 -44.12 2.05
CA LEU A 144 14.87 -45.31 2.70
C LEU A 144 13.35 -45.37 2.54
N LEU A 145 12.81 -46.58 2.44
CA LEU A 145 11.38 -46.83 2.28
C LEU A 145 10.85 -47.61 3.48
N GLU A 146 9.74 -47.18 4.06
CA GLU A 146 9.06 -47.87 5.15
C GLU A 146 8.12 -48.95 4.57
N SER A 147 8.28 -50.21 4.97
CA SER A 147 7.53 -51.34 4.37
C SER A 147 6.02 -51.22 4.52
N ASP A 148 5.56 -50.75 5.67
CA ASP A 148 4.14 -50.79 6.04
C ASP A 148 3.34 -49.65 5.40
N THR A 149 3.95 -48.47 5.27
CA THR A 149 3.29 -47.24 4.83
C THR A 149 3.68 -46.82 3.41
N GLY A 150 4.81 -47.32 2.90
CA GLY A 150 5.43 -46.84 1.67
C GLY A 150 6.04 -45.43 1.78
N ARG A 151 6.20 -44.92 3.00
CA ARG A 151 6.82 -43.62 3.28
C ARG A 151 8.30 -43.64 2.88
N ALA A 152 8.72 -42.63 2.12
CA ALA A 152 10.11 -42.40 1.74
C ALA A 152 10.75 -41.38 2.71
N LEU A 153 11.97 -41.66 3.14
CA LEU A 153 12.74 -40.81 4.06
C LEU A 153 14.17 -40.65 3.55
N LEU A 154 14.68 -39.42 3.63
CA LEU A 154 16.05 -39.07 3.30
C LEU A 154 16.98 -39.29 4.51
N THR A 155 18.16 -39.87 4.29
CA THR A 155 19.20 -40.13 5.29
C THR A 155 20.57 -39.69 4.81
N ASP A 156 21.57 -39.69 5.69
CA ASP A 156 23.00 -39.51 5.36
C ASP A 156 23.31 -38.18 4.65
N PHE A 157 23.02 -37.08 5.36
CA PHE A 157 23.33 -35.73 4.88
C PHE A 157 24.86 -35.52 4.76
N GLY A 158 25.36 -35.38 3.54
CA GLY A 158 26.78 -35.16 3.21
C GLY A 158 27.32 -33.77 3.53
N ILE A 159 27.09 -33.25 4.74
CA ILE A 159 27.28 -31.82 5.07
C ILE A 159 28.76 -31.44 5.29
N ALA A 160 29.68 -32.40 5.23
CA ALA A 160 31.02 -32.14 5.74
C ALA A 160 31.97 -31.49 4.70
N ARG A 161 31.89 -30.15 4.60
CA ARG A 161 33.04 -29.23 4.31
C ARG A 161 32.66 -27.78 4.62
N GLN A 162 33.47 -27.10 5.44
CA GLN A 162 33.43 -25.63 5.56
C GLN A 162 33.99 -24.97 4.29
N PRO A 163 33.46 -23.82 3.84
CA PRO A 163 34.05 -23.01 2.76
C PRO A 163 35.42 -22.40 3.12
N SER A 164 35.85 -22.46 4.40
CA SER A 164 36.95 -21.65 4.93
C SER A 164 38.33 -22.32 4.95
N HIS A 165 38.47 -23.58 4.56
CA HIS A 165 39.80 -24.22 4.47
C HIS A 165 40.13 -24.64 3.05
N ARG A 166 41.04 -23.87 2.41
CA ARG A 166 41.81 -24.30 1.23
C ARG A 166 42.63 -25.53 1.62
N MET A 167 42.10 -26.73 1.34
CA MET A 167 42.94 -27.91 1.14
C MET A 167 42.82 -28.33 -0.32
N THR A 168 43.88 -28.01 -1.05
CA THR A 168 44.22 -28.54 -2.37
C THR A 168 44.51 -30.02 -2.23
N SER A 169 43.48 -30.85 -2.33
CA SER A 169 43.65 -32.27 -2.62
C SER A 169 42.60 -32.62 -3.65
N GLU A 170 43.04 -32.75 -4.90
CA GLU A 170 42.26 -32.88 -6.14
C GLU A 170 41.38 -34.16 -6.22
N HIS A 171 41.15 -34.87 -5.10
CA HIS A 171 40.56 -36.23 -5.11
C HIS A 171 39.52 -36.51 -4.01
N ASN A 172 38.83 -35.49 -3.48
CA ASN A 172 37.75 -35.72 -2.50
C ASN A 172 36.49 -34.92 -2.87
N ILE A 173 35.84 -35.30 -3.97
CA ILE A 173 34.46 -34.92 -4.29
C ILE A 173 33.55 -35.81 -3.43
N MET A 174 32.63 -35.21 -2.67
CA MET A 174 31.68 -35.95 -1.84
C MET A 174 30.42 -36.27 -2.64
N GLY A 175 29.83 -37.43 -2.38
CA GLY A 175 28.61 -37.91 -3.03
C GLY A 175 28.83 -39.14 -3.90
N THR A 176 27.73 -39.73 -4.37
CA THR A 176 27.73 -40.94 -5.18
C THR A 176 28.01 -40.61 -6.65
N PRO A 177 29.07 -41.18 -7.27
CA PRO A 177 29.37 -40.96 -8.68
C PRO A 177 28.16 -41.27 -9.58
N GLY A 178 27.92 -40.41 -10.58
CA GLY A 178 26.75 -40.49 -11.47
C GLY A 178 25.55 -39.65 -11.04
N PHE A 179 25.48 -39.24 -9.77
CA PHE A 179 24.46 -38.29 -9.27
C PHE A 179 25.01 -36.87 -9.10
N TRP A 180 26.30 -36.66 -9.39
CA TRP A 180 26.93 -35.35 -9.28
C TRP A 180 26.46 -34.39 -10.36
N SER A 181 26.15 -33.18 -9.94
CA SER A 181 25.94 -32.05 -10.84
C SER A 181 27.27 -31.54 -11.42
N PRO A 182 27.24 -30.76 -12.52
CA PRO A 182 28.46 -30.19 -13.09
C PRO A 182 29.29 -29.39 -12.09
N GLU A 183 28.64 -28.57 -11.27
CA GLU A 183 29.32 -27.79 -10.22
C GLU A 183 29.92 -28.66 -9.11
N HIS A 184 29.30 -29.80 -8.77
CA HIS A 184 29.87 -30.79 -7.85
C HIS A 184 31.24 -31.32 -8.33
N THR A 185 31.40 -31.52 -9.64
CA THR A 185 32.65 -32.01 -10.24
C THR A 185 33.74 -30.94 -10.38
N ARG A 186 33.36 -29.65 -10.38
CA ARG A 186 34.31 -28.53 -10.49
C ARG A 186 34.91 -28.17 -9.14
N SER A 187 34.05 -27.96 -8.14
CA SER A 187 34.50 -27.58 -6.80
C SER A 187 33.43 -27.89 -5.76
N ALA A 188 33.87 -28.46 -4.63
CA ALA A 188 33.01 -28.66 -3.46
C ALA A 188 32.46 -27.35 -2.86
N THR A 189 33.05 -26.18 -3.20
CA THR A 189 32.57 -24.86 -2.74
C THR A 189 31.49 -24.27 -3.63
N GLU A 190 31.24 -24.82 -4.83
CA GLU A 190 30.21 -24.35 -5.77
C GLU A 190 28.86 -25.07 -5.60
N VAL A 191 28.79 -26.02 -4.66
CA VAL A 191 27.59 -26.82 -4.40
C VAL A 191 26.52 -25.99 -3.67
N THR A 192 25.32 -25.99 -4.22
CA THR A 192 24.16 -25.20 -3.74
C THR A 192 22.91 -26.08 -3.60
N PRO A 193 21.80 -25.58 -3.02
CA PRO A 193 20.51 -26.27 -3.06
C PRO A 193 20.11 -26.78 -4.45
N LEU A 194 20.45 -26.02 -5.51
CA LEU A 194 20.18 -26.40 -6.90
C LEU A 194 20.96 -27.63 -7.37
N SER A 195 22.06 -27.97 -6.69
CA SER A 195 22.82 -29.21 -6.93
C SER A 195 22.06 -30.43 -6.47
N ASP A 196 21.34 -30.36 -5.34
CA ASP A 196 20.49 -31.45 -4.86
C ASP A 196 19.29 -31.68 -5.78
N ILE A 197 18.74 -30.60 -6.39
CA ILE A 197 17.67 -30.70 -7.40
C ILE A 197 18.17 -31.49 -8.62
N TYR A 198 19.40 -31.26 -9.08
CA TYR A 198 19.98 -32.03 -10.17
C TYR A 198 20.06 -33.52 -9.81
N SER A 199 20.63 -33.84 -8.65
CA SER A 199 20.77 -35.21 -8.17
C SER A 199 19.41 -35.90 -8.00
N LEU A 200 18.40 -35.20 -7.49
CA LEU A 200 17.03 -35.70 -7.41
C LEU A 200 16.41 -35.93 -8.80
N GLY A 201 16.75 -35.10 -9.80
CA GLY A 201 16.37 -35.32 -11.20
C GLY A 201 16.95 -36.61 -11.78
N VAL A 202 18.21 -36.93 -11.44
CA VAL A 202 18.83 -38.22 -11.81
C VAL A 202 18.11 -39.38 -11.13
N VAL A 203 17.79 -39.26 -9.83
CA VAL A 203 17.01 -40.27 -9.09
C VAL A 203 15.65 -40.52 -9.74
N LEU A 204 14.91 -39.46 -10.09
CA LEU A 204 13.62 -39.60 -10.78
C LEU A 204 13.77 -40.32 -12.12
N TYR A 205 14.77 -39.96 -12.91
CA TYR A 205 15.05 -40.62 -14.18
C TYR A 205 15.33 -42.11 -13.99
N THR A 206 16.18 -42.47 -13.02
CA THR A 206 16.52 -43.85 -12.73
C THR A 206 15.32 -44.63 -12.19
N MET A 207 14.46 -44.03 -11.38
CA MET A 207 13.21 -44.67 -10.96
C MET A 207 12.31 -45.00 -12.16
N LEU A 208 12.23 -44.12 -13.16
CA LEU A 208 11.35 -44.30 -14.31
C LEU A 208 11.91 -45.25 -15.38
N THR A 209 13.24 -45.31 -15.53
CA THR A 209 13.90 -46.03 -16.63
C THR A 209 14.68 -47.26 -16.20
N GLY A 210 15.03 -47.36 -14.91
CA GLY A 210 15.98 -48.35 -14.40
C GLY A 210 17.44 -48.12 -14.84
N ALA A 211 17.72 -47.01 -15.52
CA ALA A 211 19.03 -46.68 -16.07
C ALA A 211 19.45 -45.26 -15.71
N MET A 212 20.72 -44.93 -15.95
CA MET A 212 21.21 -43.56 -15.84
C MET A 212 20.81 -42.71 -17.06
N PRO A 213 20.74 -41.37 -16.94
CA PRO A 213 20.44 -40.49 -18.07
C PRO A 213 21.48 -40.52 -19.20
N TRP A 214 22.65 -41.13 -18.99
CA TRP A 214 23.74 -41.25 -19.95
C TRP A 214 24.24 -42.69 -20.02
N ASP A 215 24.87 -43.08 -21.13
CA ASP A 215 25.53 -44.39 -21.27
C ASP A 215 26.92 -44.41 -20.61
N THR A 216 27.62 -43.27 -20.66
CA THR A 216 28.87 -43.04 -19.92
C THR A 216 28.62 -41.99 -18.86
N LEU A 217 28.93 -42.29 -17.61
CA LEU A 217 28.72 -41.35 -16.50
C LEU A 217 29.56 -40.08 -16.71
N PRO A 218 28.96 -38.88 -16.69
CA PRO A 218 29.73 -37.65 -16.69
C PRO A 218 30.54 -37.58 -15.39
N GLY A 219 31.86 -37.41 -15.53
CA GLY A 219 32.80 -37.53 -14.42
C GLY A 219 33.86 -36.43 -14.40
N PRO A 220 34.63 -36.31 -13.31
CA PRO A 220 35.62 -35.24 -13.14
C PRO A 220 36.75 -35.24 -14.20
N ALA A 221 36.97 -36.36 -14.92
CA ALA A 221 37.95 -36.46 -15.99
C ALA A 221 37.43 -35.95 -17.36
N ASP A 222 36.14 -36.14 -17.64
CA ASP A 222 35.48 -35.74 -18.89
C ASP A 222 34.66 -34.48 -18.64
N ARG A 223 35.27 -33.30 -18.80
CA ARG A 223 34.65 -31.98 -18.50
C ARG A 223 33.42 -31.61 -19.35
N VAL A 224 32.84 -32.56 -20.09
CA VAL A 224 31.70 -32.37 -20.98
C VAL A 224 30.51 -33.15 -20.44
N PHE A 225 29.58 -32.43 -19.82
CA PHE A 225 28.27 -32.97 -19.47
C PHE A 225 27.39 -32.96 -20.72
N GLU A 226 27.32 -34.09 -21.41
CA GLU A 226 26.42 -34.28 -22.54
C GLU A 226 24.94 -34.13 -22.09
N PRO A 227 24.04 -33.71 -23.00
CA PRO A 227 22.62 -33.67 -22.68
C PRO A 227 22.10 -35.06 -22.25
N PRO A 228 21.24 -35.14 -21.22
CA PRO A 228 20.66 -36.41 -20.81
C PRO A 228 19.78 -37.00 -21.92
N MET A 229 19.82 -38.32 -22.07
CA MET A 229 18.91 -39.04 -22.96
C MET A 229 17.47 -38.85 -22.49
N ASN A 230 16.55 -38.61 -23.42
CA ASN A 230 15.13 -38.55 -23.09
C ASN A 230 14.55 -39.95 -22.77
N LEU A 231 13.42 -39.99 -22.07
CA LEU A 231 12.72 -41.20 -21.64
C LEU A 231 12.36 -42.10 -22.83
N LYS A 232 11.98 -41.50 -23.97
CA LYS A 232 11.68 -42.24 -25.21
C LYS A 232 12.91 -43.01 -25.74
N GLN A 233 14.11 -42.45 -25.65
CA GLN A 233 15.37 -43.12 -26.02
C GLN A 233 15.67 -44.32 -25.11
N ARG A 234 15.17 -44.33 -23.87
CA ARG A 234 15.23 -45.48 -22.94
C ARG A 234 14.00 -46.42 -23.04
N GLY A 235 13.18 -46.29 -24.08
CA GLY A 235 12.02 -47.16 -24.31
C GLY A 235 10.77 -46.81 -23.49
N ILE A 236 10.77 -45.69 -22.76
CA ILE A 236 9.61 -45.22 -22.01
C ILE A 236 8.79 -44.27 -22.90
N SER A 237 7.77 -44.81 -23.57
CA SER A 237 6.93 -44.08 -24.52
C SER A 237 5.52 -43.78 -24.02
N HIS A 238 5.10 -44.38 -22.90
CA HIS A 238 3.76 -44.22 -22.33
C HIS A 238 3.63 -42.95 -21.48
N LEU A 239 4.74 -42.28 -21.17
CA LEU A 239 4.74 -41.01 -20.46
C LEU A 239 4.75 -39.84 -21.45
N PRO A 240 4.02 -38.75 -21.16
CA PRO A 240 4.04 -37.55 -21.99
C PRO A 240 5.44 -36.94 -22.09
N ALA A 241 5.79 -36.40 -23.26
CA ALA A 241 7.05 -35.68 -23.49
C ALA A 241 7.27 -34.48 -22.54
N GLY A 242 6.22 -33.98 -21.89
CA GLY A 242 6.35 -32.98 -20.84
C GLY A 242 7.13 -33.49 -19.62
N VAL A 243 7.09 -34.79 -19.31
CA VAL A 243 7.82 -35.38 -18.16
C VAL A 243 9.32 -35.30 -18.44
N ASP A 244 9.70 -35.65 -19.68
CA ASP A 244 11.05 -35.47 -20.18
C ASP A 244 11.54 -34.03 -20.04
N ARG A 245 10.68 -33.06 -20.36
CA ARG A 245 11.02 -31.63 -20.22
C ARG A 245 11.33 -31.27 -18.78
N VAL A 246 10.53 -31.72 -17.82
CA VAL A 246 10.78 -31.46 -16.38
C VAL A 246 12.13 -32.05 -15.98
N ILE A 247 12.39 -33.31 -16.32
CA ILE A 247 13.64 -33.98 -15.97
C ILE A 247 14.84 -33.25 -16.61
N GLN A 248 14.74 -32.86 -17.88
CA GLN A 248 15.79 -32.09 -18.55
C GLN A 248 16.03 -30.72 -17.90
N THR A 249 14.98 -30.04 -17.41
CA THR A 249 15.13 -28.79 -16.66
C THR A 249 15.85 -29.01 -15.33
N MET A 250 15.55 -30.10 -14.60
CA MET A 250 16.28 -30.46 -13.38
C MET A 250 17.75 -30.79 -13.67
N LEU A 251 18.02 -31.45 -14.80
CA LEU A 251 19.36 -31.86 -15.24
C LEU A 251 20.11 -30.79 -16.05
N ALA A 252 19.65 -29.54 -16.03
CA ALA A 252 20.31 -28.46 -16.76
C ALA A 252 21.75 -28.22 -16.25
N ASN A 253 22.69 -28.10 -17.18
CA ASN A 253 24.11 -27.90 -16.83
C ASN A 253 24.37 -26.61 -16.07
N ASN A 254 23.60 -25.55 -16.36
CA ASN A 254 23.63 -24.30 -15.61
C ASN A 254 22.62 -24.38 -14.45
N PRO A 255 23.05 -24.28 -13.18
CA PRO A 255 22.14 -24.32 -12.02
C PRO A 255 20.99 -23.31 -12.10
N THR A 256 21.22 -22.10 -12.64
CA THR A 256 20.18 -21.05 -12.69
C THR A 256 19.06 -21.34 -13.69
N ARG A 257 19.21 -22.37 -14.54
CA ARG A 257 18.16 -22.86 -15.45
C ARG A 257 17.31 -23.97 -14.83
N ARG A 258 17.66 -24.46 -13.65
CA ARG A 258 16.89 -25.47 -12.91
C ARG A 258 15.71 -24.82 -12.19
N PHE A 259 14.82 -25.66 -11.64
CA PHE A 259 13.74 -25.17 -10.79
C PHE A 259 14.28 -24.46 -9.54
N PRO A 260 13.59 -23.43 -9.05
CA PRO A 260 14.03 -22.69 -7.86
C PRO A 260 13.93 -23.51 -6.56
N SER A 261 13.12 -24.58 -6.54
CA SER A 261 12.99 -25.54 -5.45
C SER A 261 12.64 -26.93 -5.99
N ALA A 262 12.81 -27.98 -5.19
CA ALA A 262 12.44 -29.33 -5.58
C ALA A 262 10.91 -29.47 -5.71
N MET A 263 10.12 -28.82 -4.83
CA MET A 263 8.65 -28.81 -4.94
C MET A 263 8.14 -28.08 -6.19
N ALA A 264 8.84 -27.06 -6.69
CA ALA A 264 8.49 -26.44 -7.97
C ALA A 264 8.60 -27.44 -9.16
N ALA A 265 9.53 -28.39 -9.09
CA ALA A 265 9.63 -29.47 -10.08
C ALA A 265 8.48 -30.48 -9.95
N VAL A 266 8.06 -30.81 -8.72
CA VAL A 266 6.88 -31.66 -8.45
C VAL A 266 5.62 -31.05 -9.07
N GLU A 267 5.37 -29.76 -8.81
CA GLU A 267 4.21 -29.04 -9.34
C GLU A 267 4.16 -29.05 -10.86
N GLU A 268 5.31 -28.91 -11.53
CA GLU A 268 5.40 -29.00 -12.99
C GLU A 268 5.06 -30.41 -13.49
N LEU A 269 5.61 -31.43 -12.82
CA LEU A 269 5.45 -32.83 -13.19
C LEU A 269 4.00 -33.33 -13.03
N GLU A 270 3.36 -33.03 -11.89
CA GLU A 270 1.95 -33.36 -11.64
C GLU A 270 1.04 -32.74 -12.71
N ARG A 271 1.32 -31.48 -13.08
CA ARG A 271 0.55 -30.76 -14.09
C ARG A 271 0.68 -31.34 -15.49
N VAL A 272 1.87 -31.81 -15.87
CA VAL A 272 2.09 -32.50 -17.15
C VAL A 272 1.29 -33.81 -17.20
N LEU A 273 1.32 -34.59 -16.12
CA LEU A 273 0.68 -35.90 -16.06
C LEU A 273 -0.84 -35.81 -16.05
N LEU A 274 -1.40 -34.79 -15.39
CA LEU A 274 -2.84 -34.48 -15.43
C LEU A 274 -3.34 -34.18 -16.85
N ARG A 275 -2.55 -33.45 -17.66
CA ARG A 275 -2.90 -33.12 -19.06
C ARG A 275 -2.95 -34.34 -19.98
N HIS A 276 -2.12 -35.36 -19.72
CA HIS A 276 -2.00 -36.54 -20.57
C HIS A 276 -3.06 -37.62 -20.30
N GLN A 277 -3.76 -37.55 -19.17
CA GLN A 277 -4.85 -38.49 -18.84
C GLN A 277 -6.21 -38.07 -19.44
N ALA A 278 -6.29 -36.91 -20.10
CA ALA A 278 -7.47 -36.45 -20.80
C ALA A 278 -7.46 -36.92 -22.27
N ALA A 279 -8.57 -37.51 -22.76
CA ALA A 279 -8.67 -38.03 -24.12
C ALA A 279 -8.74 -36.90 -25.17
N THR A 280 -7.91 -36.98 -26.21
CA THR A 280 -7.87 -36.01 -27.33
C THR A 280 -8.48 -36.62 -28.58
N TYR A 281 -9.47 -35.94 -29.19
CA TYR A 281 -9.99 -36.27 -30.53
C TYR A 281 -9.42 -35.27 -31.55
N VAL A 282 -9.06 -35.78 -32.74
CA VAL A 282 -8.51 -35.00 -33.86
C VAL A 282 -9.59 -34.79 -34.92
N THR A 283 -9.70 -33.57 -35.45
CA THR A 283 -10.30 -33.32 -36.77
C THR A 283 -9.24 -32.79 -37.73
N SER A 284 -9.20 -33.40 -38.92
CA SER A 284 -8.16 -33.33 -39.95
C SER A 284 -8.34 -32.20 -40.99
N ASN A 285 -7.22 -31.89 -41.66
CA ASN A 285 -7.00 -31.19 -42.96
C ASN A 285 -6.83 -29.65 -42.89
N GLY A 286 -5.86 -29.00 -43.59
CA GLY A 286 -4.94 -29.44 -44.64
C GLY A 286 -3.79 -28.44 -44.94
N ASN A 287 -2.92 -28.86 -45.87
CA ASN A 287 -1.59 -28.38 -46.32
C ASN A 287 -1.33 -26.87 -46.53
N ASP A 288 -0.17 -26.36 -46.07
CA ASP A 288 0.97 -25.87 -46.90
C ASP A 288 2.22 -25.46 -46.04
N PRO A 289 3.44 -25.31 -46.62
CA PRO A 289 4.74 -25.55 -45.94
C PRO A 289 5.61 -24.27 -45.69
N PRO A 290 6.90 -24.35 -45.27
CA PRO A 290 7.46 -23.76 -44.03
C PRO A 290 8.15 -22.38 -44.17
N PRO A 291 8.48 -21.68 -43.05
CA PRO A 291 9.10 -20.35 -43.06
C PRO A 291 10.64 -20.41 -43.06
N THR A 292 11.27 -19.42 -43.72
CA THR A 292 12.72 -19.21 -43.70
C THR A 292 13.10 -18.10 -42.71
N SER A 293 14.00 -18.48 -41.80
CA SER A 293 14.87 -17.79 -40.81
C SER A 293 15.19 -16.31 -41.03
N GLY A 294 15.42 -15.43 -40.04
CA GLY A 294 15.62 -15.48 -38.57
C GLY A 294 15.92 -14.03 -38.11
N SER A 295 15.95 -13.60 -36.84
CA SER A 295 16.05 -14.30 -35.56
C SER A 295 15.61 -13.36 -34.43
N THR A 296 14.68 -13.81 -33.58
CA THR A 296 14.86 -14.13 -32.15
C THR A 296 13.44 -14.27 -31.57
N THR A 297 12.85 -15.45 -31.78
CA THR A 297 11.48 -15.75 -31.36
C THR A 297 11.50 -16.66 -30.13
N THR A 298 11.10 -16.08 -29.01
CA THR A 298 10.13 -16.57 -28.02
C THR A 298 9.47 -17.92 -28.39
N LEU A 299 9.87 -19.01 -27.74
CA LEU A 299 9.10 -20.25 -27.72
C LEU A 299 8.08 -20.22 -26.57
N TYR A 300 7.07 -19.36 -26.73
CA TYR A 300 5.74 -19.51 -26.15
C TYR A 300 4.76 -19.45 -27.32
N GLY A 301 4.15 -20.57 -27.66
CA GLY A 301 3.10 -20.71 -28.66
C GLY A 301 2.64 -22.16 -28.66
N ASP A 302 1.38 -22.54 -28.58
CA ASP A 302 0.13 -21.78 -28.53
C ASP A 302 -0.75 -22.48 -27.51
N ALA A 303 -1.22 -21.73 -26.53
CA ALA A 303 -2.16 -22.24 -25.57
C ALA A 303 -3.52 -21.62 -25.87
N SER A 304 -4.37 -22.36 -26.58
CA SER A 304 -5.80 -22.05 -26.59
C SER A 304 -6.39 -22.48 -25.24
N PHE A 305 -6.09 -21.69 -24.21
CA PHE A 305 -6.90 -21.53 -22.99
C PHE A 305 -8.07 -20.57 -23.23
N THR A 306 -8.26 -20.12 -24.47
CA THR A 306 -9.38 -19.33 -24.93
C THR A 306 -10.57 -20.23 -25.24
N ALA A 307 -11.76 -19.84 -24.81
CA ALA A 307 -12.99 -20.43 -25.32
C ALA A 307 -13.14 -20.08 -26.82
N PRO A 308 -13.79 -20.94 -27.63
CA PRO A 308 -14.26 -20.56 -28.94
C PRO A 308 -15.10 -19.28 -28.82
N GLY A 309 -14.76 -18.25 -29.59
CA GLY A 309 -15.40 -16.93 -29.46
C GLY A 309 -14.77 -16.02 -28.40
N PHE A 310 -13.54 -16.27 -27.95
CA PHE A 310 -12.83 -15.36 -27.06
C PHE A 310 -12.79 -13.92 -27.61
N ILE A 311 -13.27 -12.98 -26.81
CA ILE A 311 -13.31 -11.55 -27.14
C ILE A 311 -12.27 -10.82 -26.30
N ALA A 312 -11.34 -10.14 -26.95
CA ALA A 312 -10.44 -9.19 -26.30
C ALA A 312 -10.84 -7.78 -26.75
N GLU A 313 -11.42 -7.04 -25.83
CA GLU A 313 -11.71 -5.62 -25.98
C GLU A 313 -10.55 -4.85 -25.33
N GLY A 314 -9.83 -4.11 -26.17
CA GLY A 314 -8.78 -3.18 -25.71
C GLY A 314 -9.37 -2.06 -24.86
N VAL A 315 -8.58 -1.02 -24.55
CA VAL A 315 -9.10 0.11 -23.77
C VAL A 315 -10.25 0.77 -24.51
N GLU A 316 -11.46 0.66 -23.97
CA GLU A 316 -12.59 1.46 -24.41
C GLU A 316 -12.32 2.92 -24.07
N ARG A 317 -12.39 3.80 -25.09
CA ARG A 317 -12.15 5.23 -24.89
C ARG A 317 -13.34 5.83 -24.16
N ASN A 318 -13.12 6.24 -22.91
CA ASN A 318 -14.10 7.01 -22.14
C ASN A 318 -14.36 8.36 -22.84
N ALA A 319 -15.54 8.95 -22.62
CA ALA A 319 -15.92 10.28 -23.11
C ALA A 319 -14.82 11.34 -22.87
N VAL A 320 -14.11 11.26 -21.74
CA VAL A 320 -12.99 12.17 -21.45
C VAL A 320 -11.81 11.98 -22.41
N GLU A 321 -11.46 10.74 -22.76
CA GLU A 321 -10.39 10.45 -23.73
C GLU A 321 -10.77 10.87 -25.15
N VAL A 322 -12.06 10.85 -25.48
CA VAL A 322 -12.58 11.33 -26.77
C VAL A 322 -12.53 12.85 -26.83
N ALA A 323 -12.97 13.54 -25.77
CA ALA A 323 -13.08 14.99 -25.72
C ALA A 323 -11.72 15.69 -25.58
N LEU A 324 -10.85 15.22 -24.67
CA LEU A 324 -9.56 15.85 -24.34
C LEU A 324 -8.35 15.11 -24.93
N GLY A 325 -8.58 14.11 -25.80
CA GLY A 325 -7.61 13.11 -26.24
C GLY A 325 -6.15 13.55 -26.38
N PRO A 326 -5.80 14.53 -27.22
CA PRO A 326 -4.40 14.96 -27.40
C PRO A 326 -3.73 15.47 -26.11
N ASP A 327 -4.50 16.10 -25.22
CA ASP A 327 -4.00 16.74 -24.00
C ASP A 327 -3.90 15.76 -22.82
N LEU A 328 -4.69 14.69 -22.89
CA LEU A 328 -4.71 13.56 -21.96
C LEU A 328 -3.60 12.53 -22.21
N ILE A 329 -3.16 12.33 -23.45
CA ILE A 329 -2.18 11.27 -23.83
C ILE A 329 -0.78 11.63 -23.30
N ARG A 330 -0.61 11.39 -22.01
CA ARG A 330 0.64 11.47 -21.26
C ARG A 330 1.10 10.05 -20.92
N GLU A 331 2.29 9.93 -20.34
CA GLU A 331 2.91 8.64 -20.00
C GLU A 331 1.95 7.65 -19.31
N PRO A 332 1.09 8.07 -18.34
CA PRO A 332 0.19 7.13 -17.66
C PRO A 332 -0.87 6.49 -18.59
N ILE A 333 -1.46 7.24 -19.52
CA ILE A 333 -2.44 6.69 -20.48
C ILE A 333 -1.76 5.74 -21.47
N VAL A 334 -0.58 6.11 -21.98
CA VAL A 334 0.20 5.24 -22.86
C VAL A 334 0.56 3.93 -22.16
N ARG A 335 0.91 4.00 -20.88
CA ARG A 335 1.18 2.83 -20.04
C ARG A 335 -0.08 2.00 -19.82
N ALA A 336 -1.23 2.61 -19.61
CA ALA A 336 -2.52 1.91 -19.49
C ALA A 336 -2.90 1.16 -20.77
N HIS A 337 -2.73 1.78 -21.94
CA HIS A 337 -2.97 1.14 -23.24
C HIS A 337 -2.04 -0.06 -23.45
N ARG A 338 -0.74 0.10 -23.19
CA ARG A 338 0.22 -1.02 -23.28
C ARG A 338 -0.15 -2.16 -22.34
N ARG A 339 -0.52 -1.85 -21.09
CA ARG A 339 -0.97 -2.85 -20.11
C ARG A 339 -2.21 -3.58 -20.61
N ALA A 340 -3.17 -2.87 -21.20
CA ALA A 340 -4.37 -3.49 -21.77
C ALA A 340 -4.02 -4.40 -22.96
N GLU A 341 -3.12 -3.99 -23.85
CA GLU A 341 -2.63 -4.84 -24.96
C GLU A 341 -1.93 -6.10 -24.44
N GLU A 342 -1.10 -5.97 -23.40
CA GLU A 342 -0.44 -7.10 -22.73
C GLU A 342 -1.47 -8.04 -22.09
N LEU A 343 -2.45 -7.50 -21.36
CA LEU A 343 -3.48 -8.30 -20.68
C LEU A 343 -4.57 -8.81 -21.62
N CYS A 344 -4.72 -8.27 -22.82
CA CYS A 344 -5.57 -8.87 -23.86
C CYS A 344 -4.99 -10.20 -24.36
N GLN A 345 -3.72 -10.49 -24.12
CA GLN A 345 -3.10 -11.76 -24.50
C GLN A 345 -3.45 -12.84 -23.48
N PRO A 346 -4.17 -13.92 -23.89
CA PRO A 346 -4.58 -15.01 -22.99
C PRO A 346 -3.41 -15.64 -22.22
N GLY A 347 -2.25 -15.76 -22.87
CA GLY A 347 -1.04 -16.28 -22.26
C GLY A 347 -0.49 -15.41 -21.13
N GLN A 348 -0.59 -14.08 -21.25
CA GLN A 348 -0.14 -13.15 -20.22
C GLN A 348 -1.07 -13.19 -19.01
N ILE A 349 -2.39 -13.24 -19.23
CA ILE A 349 -3.36 -13.46 -18.14
C ILE A 349 -3.08 -14.79 -17.43
N ALA A 350 -2.89 -15.86 -18.19
CA ALA A 350 -2.61 -17.17 -17.60
C ALA A 350 -1.34 -17.14 -16.73
N LEU A 351 -0.27 -16.50 -17.20
CA LEU A 351 0.97 -16.32 -16.43
C LEU A 351 0.75 -15.47 -15.17
N LEU A 352 -0.03 -14.40 -15.28
CA LEU A 352 -0.37 -13.52 -14.16
C LEU A 352 -1.18 -14.25 -13.08
N LEU A 353 -2.22 -14.97 -13.47
CA LEU A 353 -3.05 -15.76 -12.56
C LEU A 353 -2.24 -16.89 -11.89
N ASP A 354 -1.38 -17.57 -12.64
CA ASP A 354 -0.46 -18.59 -12.09
C ASP A 354 0.58 -17.98 -11.13
N HIS A 355 1.04 -16.76 -11.39
CA HIS A 355 1.96 -16.04 -10.51
C HIS A 355 1.29 -15.67 -9.18
N TRP A 356 0.08 -15.14 -9.21
CA TRP A 356 -0.68 -14.83 -8.00
C TRP A 356 -1.07 -16.06 -7.19
N ALA A 357 -1.39 -17.16 -7.86
CA ALA A 357 -1.66 -18.42 -7.20
C ALA A 357 -0.45 -18.91 -6.39
N ARG A 358 0.77 -18.79 -6.93
CA ARG A 358 2.03 -19.12 -6.23
C ARG A 358 2.32 -18.22 -5.04
N GLN A 359 1.87 -16.96 -5.08
CA GLN A 359 1.97 -16.02 -3.97
C GLN A 359 0.89 -16.22 -2.89
N GLY A 360 0.02 -17.24 -3.03
CA GLY A 360 -1.08 -17.49 -2.11
C GLY A 360 -2.22 -16.46 -2.20
N ARG A 361 -2.20 -15.56 -3.20
CA ARG A 361 -3.25 -14.55 -3.41
C ARG A 361 -4.55 -15.16 -3.92
N LEU A 362 -4.48 -16.34 -4.54
CA LEU A 362 -5.62 -17.08 -5.05
C LEU A 362 -5.66 -18.48 -4.43
N ARG A 363 -6.86 -18.96 -4.07
CA ARG A 363 -7.05 -20.26 -3.43
C ARG A 363 -6.73 -21.46 -4.32
N ARG A 364 -6.82 -21.30 -5.65
CA ARG A 364 -6.57 -22.36 -6.63
C ARG A 364 -5.18 -22.19 -7.22
N THR A 365 -4.31 -23.16 -6.99
CA THR A 365 -2.99 -23.26 -7.61
C THR A 365 -3.14 -23.43 -9.12
N LEU A 366 -2.32 -22.71 -9.90
CA LEU A 366 -2.32 -22.78 -11.38
C LEU A 366 -3.64 -22.34 -12.06
N LEU A 367 -4.35 -21.38 -11.46
CA LEU A 367 -5.62 -20.88 -11.99
C LEU A 367 -5.52 -20.43 -13.45
N GLY A 368 -4.41 -19.85 -13.88
CA GLY A 368 -4.24 -19.39 -15.25
C GLY A 368 -4.25 -20.50 -16.30
N ARG A 369 -3.90 -21.72 -15.90
CA ARG A 369 -3.98 -22.92 -16.76
C ARG A 369 -5.30 -23.67 -16.65
N LEU A 370 -6.14 -23.32 -15.68
CA LEU A 370 -7.47 -23.90 -15.47
C LEU A 370 -8.58 -23.00 -16.01
N ALA A 371 -8.34 -21.70 -16.00
CA ALA A 371 -9.26 -20.68 -16.49
C ALA A 371 -9.36 -20.76 -18.01
N ARG A 372 -10.56 -21.08 -18.50
CA ARG A 372 -10.91 -20.91 -19.91
C ARG A 372 -11.41 -19.49 -20.10
N LEU A 373 -10.58 -18.65 -20.71
CA LEU A 373 -10.87 -17.22 -20.89
C LEU A 373 -11.91 -17.04 -22.00
N HIS A 374 -12.97 -16.29 -21.70
CA HIS A 374 -14.07 -15.97 -22.63
C HIS A 374 -14.03 -14.52 -23.08
N ARG A 375 -13.90 -13.59 -22.13
CA ARG A 375 -13.78 -12.17 -22.45
C ARG A 375 -12.76 -11.50 -21.57
N VAL A 376 -12.03 -10.57 -22.16
CA VAL A 376 -11.20 -9.61 -21.45
C VAL A 376 -11.57 -8.23 -21.94
N THR A 377 -11.94 -7.35 -21.02
CA THR A 377 -12.27 -5.97 -21.32
C THR A 377 -11.39 -5.09 -20.44
N SER A 378 -10.67 -4.15 -21.05
CA SER A 378 -9.91 -3.15 -20.30
C SER A 378 -10.56 -1.78 -20.46
N TYR A 379 -10.60 -1.01 -19.39
CA TYR A 379 -11.11 0.36 -19.40
C TYR A 379 -10.46 1.16 -18.26
N ASN A 380 -10.58 2.48 -18.32
CA ASN A 380 -10.06 3.39 -17.33
C ASN A 380 -11.22 3.97 -16.50
N ILE A 381 -11.08 3.92 -15.17
CA ILE A 381 -11.98 4.64 -14.25
C ILE A 381 -11.38 6.02 -14.01
N TYR A 382 -12.13 7.07 -14.29
CA TYR A 382 -11.71 8.44 -14.08
C TYR A 382 -12.31 9.07 -12.82
N TYR A 383 -11.53 9.96 -12.22
CA TYR A 383 -11.95 10.84 -11.14
C TYR A 383 -11.67 12.27 -11.52
N TYR A 384 -12.67 13.11 -11.30
CA TYR A 384 -12.70 14.49 -11.71
C TYR A 384 -12.74 15.36 -10.47
N THR A 385 -11.79 16.28 -10.38
CA THR A 385 -11.76 17.30 -9.34
C THR A 385 -11.83 18.66 -10.03
N LEU A 386 -12.92 19.39 -9.79
CA LEU A 386 -13.10 20.77 -10.22
C LEU A 386 -12.90 21.68 -9.02
N ARG A 387 -11.87 22.52 -9.07
CA ARG A 387 -11.63 23.58 -8.09
C ARG A 387 -12.03 24.90 -8.69
N VAL A 388 -12.76 25.71 -7.95
CA VAL A 388 -13.18 27.05 -8.40
C VAL A 388 -12.96 28.06 -7.29
N VAL A 389 -12.66 29.29 -7.69
CA VAL A 389 -12.63 30.45 -6.79
C VAL A 389 -13.82 31.32 -7.11
N TYR A 390 -14.72 31.44 -6.14
CA TYR A 390 -15.84 32.38 -6.18
C TYR A 390 -15.38 33.73 -5.69
N GLU A 391 -15.48 34.74 -6.53
CA GLU A 391 -15.36 36.13 -6.10
C GLU A 391 -16.75 36.67 -5.80
N GLN A 392 -16.93 37.16 -4.58
CA GLN A 392 -18.16 37.80 -4.14
C GLN A 392 -17.91 39.29 -4.00
N ARG A 393 -18.78 40.10 -4.59
CA ARG A 393 -18.75 41.57 -4.50
C ARG A 393 -20.08 42.07 -3.99
N GLY A 394 -20.09 42.54 -2.74
CA GLY A 394 -21.29 43.08 -2.11
C GLY A 394 -21.88 44.28 -2.85
N SER A 395 -23.12 44.63 -2.51
CA SER A 395 -23.75 45.84 -3.02
C SER A 395 -22.98 47.10 -2.55
N PRO A 396 -22.74 48.10 -3.43
CA PRO A 396 -22.06 49.32 -3.03
C PRO A 396 -22.82 50.09 -1.95
N GLU A 397 -22.17 50.36 -0.83
CA GLU A 397 -22.68 51.15 0.29
C GLU A 397 -22.06 52.55 0.29
N GLU A 398 -22.80 53.53 0.80
CA GLU A 398 -22.29 54.89 0.92
C GLU A 398 -21.34 55.01 2.11
N VAL A 399 -20.10 55.40 1.83
CA VAL A 399 -19.09 55.74 2.83
C VAL A 399 -18.89 57.24 2.80
N THR A 400 -18.78 57.84 3.99
CA THR A 400 -18.56 59.28 4.13
C THR A 400 -17.32 59.56 4.96
N GLU A 401 -16.53 60.54 4.51
CA GLU A 401 -15.38 61.06 5.26
C GLU A 401 -15.35 62.59 5.26
N PRO A 402 -14.78 63.24 6.29
CA PRO A 402 -14.62 64.69 6.32
C PRO A 402 -13.69 65.23 5.21
N ASP A 403 -14.15 66.24 4.46
CA ASP A 403 -13.39 66.85 3.36
C ASP A 403 -12.40 67.92 3.85
N HIS A 404 -11.34 67.51 4.55
CA HIS A 404 -10.37 68.46 5.12
C HIS A 404 -9.63 69.32 4.08
N GLN A 405 -9.53 68.85 2.83
CA GLN A 405 -8.72 69.45 1.78
C GLN A 405 -9.54 70.21 0.74
N ALA A 406 -10.87 70.27 0.88
CA ALA A 406 -11.77 70.85 -0.12
C ALA A 406 -11.53 70.24 -1.52
N ARG A 407 -11.45 68.91 -1.58
CA ARG A 407 -11.13 68.19 -2.81
C ARG A 407 -12.17 68.45 -3.90
N VAL A 408 -11.71 68.49 -5.15
CA VAL A 408 -12.56 68.62 -6.33
C VAL A 408 -12.52 67.30 -7.07
N PHE A 409 -13.69 66.68 -7.25
CA PHE A 409 -13.84 65.45 -8.02
C PHE A 409 -14.37 65.80 -9.42
N PRO A 410 -13.65 65.44 -10.50
CA PRO A 410 -14.17 65.61 -11.86
C PRO A 410 -15.38 64.71 -12.10
N LEU A 411 -16.28 65.12 -13.01
CA LEU A 411 -17.39 64.27 -13.46
C LEU A 411 -16.82 63.13 -14.32
N GLU A 412 -16.64 61.99 -13.68
CA GLU A 412 -16.32 60.72 -14.34
C GLU A 412 -17.54 59.79 -14.23
N PRO A 413 -17.81 58.95 -15.24
CA PRO A 413 -18.87 57.97 -15.13
C PRO A 413 -18.55 56.97 -14.01
N GLU A 414 -19.54 56.69 -13.16
CA GLU A 414 -19.44 55.65 -12.14
C GLU A 414 -19.22 54.30 -12.81
N LEU A 415 -18.14 53.62 -12.45
CA LEU A 415 -17.87 52.27 -12.95
C LEU A 415 -18.79 51.24 -12.29
N GLU A 416 -19.25 50.26 -13.07
CA GLU A 416 -19.95 49.12 -12.49
C GLU A 416 -19.01 48.28 -11.63
N ARG A 417 -19.54 47.67 -10.56
CA ARG A 417 -18.74 46.94 -9.57
C ARG A 417 -17.81 45.90 -10.19
N TRP A 418 -18.22 45.22 -11.26
CA TRP A 418 -17.48 44.15 -11.93
C TRP A 418 -16.44 44.67 -12.95
N GLN A 419 -16.48 45.95 -13.32
CA GLN A 419 -15.46 46.58 -14.17
C GLN A 419 -14.20 47.00 -13.38
N ILE A 420 -14.30 47.02 -12.05
CA ILE A 420 -13.21 47.42 -11.16
C ILE A 420 -12.22 46.24 -11.03
N ARG A 421 -10.94 46.49 -11.29
CA ARG A 421 -9.88 45.49 -11.12
C ARG A 421 -9.52 45.34 -9.64
N LEU A 422 -9.53 44.11 -9.16
CA LEU A 422 -9.11 43.72 -7.82
C LEU A 422 -7.64 43.23 -7.82
N PRO A 423 -7.00 43.07 -6.65
CA PRO A 423 -5.70 42.42 -6.55
C PRO A 423 -5.67 41.05 -7.25
N PRO A 424 -4.49 40.61 -7.73
CA PRO A 424 -4.35 39.32 -8.41
C PRO A 424 -4.78 38.17 -7.50
N ILE A 425 -5.30 37.10 -8.11
CA ILE A 425 -5.77 35.90 -7.39
C ILE A 425 -4.54 35.11 -6.89
N ASN A 426 -4.55 34.71 -5.62
CA ASN A 426 -3.50 33.88 -5.02
C ASN A 426 -3.86 32.39 -5.10
N GLY A 427 -3.87 31.85 -6.32
CA GLY A 427 -4.25 30.46 -6.55
C GLY A 427 -5.65 30.14 -6.00
N PHE A 428 -5.76 29.08 -5.21
CA PHE A 428 -7.02 28.53 -4.69
C PHE A 428 -7.14 28.67 -3.17
N GLU A 429 -6.54 29.71 -2.60
CA GLU A 429 -6.68 30.06 -1.18
C GLU A 429 -7.85 31.03 -0.96
N ASP A 430 -8.48 30.96 0.22
CA ASP A 430 -9.52 31.90 0.62
C ASP A 430 -8.89 33.27 0.91
N ASP A 431 -9.58 34.34 0.48
CA ASP A 431 -9.17 35.73 0.66
C ASP A 431 -10.36 36.52 1.19
N GLU A 432 -10.28 37.00 2.43
CA GLU A 432 -11.35 37.82 3.03
C GLU A 432 -11.51 39.17 2.32
N GLY A 433 -10.52 39.58 1.52
CA GLY A 433 -10.50 40.81 0.75
C GLY A 433 -10.57 42.07 1.62
N ASP A 434 -10.78 43.19 0.95
CA ASP A 434 -10.81 44.52 1.57
C ASP A 434 -11.97 45.35 0.99
N GLN A 435 -12.25 46.49 1.63
CA GLN A 435 -13.18 47.46 1.07
C GLN A 435 -12.54 48.24 -0.10
N VAL A 436 -13.25 48.33 -1.22
CA VAL A 436 -12.81 49.05 -2.42
C VAL A 436 -13.78 50.18 -2.74
N LEU A 437 -13.23 51.37 -2.99
CA LEU A 437 -13.98 52.54 -3.42
C LEU A 437 -14.36 52.43 -4.90
N VAL A 438 -15.59 52.79 -5.25
CA VAL A 438 -16.09 52.79 -6.64
C VAL A 438 -15.59 54.05 -7.35
N PRO A 439 -14.72 53.93 -8.38
CA PRO A 439 -14.25 55.07 -9.15
C PRO A 439 -15.40 55.83 -9.82
N GLY A 440 -15.30 57.16 -9.87
CA GLY A 440 -16.35 58.04 -10.42
C GLY A 440 -17.55 58.28 -9.49
N SER A 441 -17.71 57.55 -8.37
CA SER A 441 -18.85 57.73 -7.43
C SER A 441 -18.70 58.92 -6.47
N ALA A 442 -17.54 59.59 -6.47
CA ALA A 442 -17.20 60.59 -5.48
C ALA A 442 -17.96 61.91 -5.68
N SER A 443 -18.64 62.36 -4.64
CA SER A 443 -19.29 63.67 -4.61
C SER A 443 -19.08 64.36 -3.27
N VAL A 444 -19.21 65.69 -3.25
CA VAL A 444 -19.10 66.46 -2.00
C VAL A 444 -20.47 66.92 -1.55
N ILE A 445 -20.86 66.50 -0.34
CA ILE A 445 -22.13 66.86 0.27
C ILE A 445 -21.94 67.75 1.49
N LYS A 446 -23.01 68.45 1.88
CA LYS A 446 -23.06 69.15 3.16
C LYS A 446 -23.27 68.13 4.28
N CYS A 447 -22.53 68.28 5.38
CA CYS A 447 -22.72 67.42 6.54
C CYS A 447 -24.18 67.50 7.03
N PRO A 448 -24.91 66.37 7.09
CA PRO A 448 -26.34 66.37 7.46
C PRO A 448 -26.56 66.80 8.92
N THR A 449 -25.63 66.45 9.83
CA THR A 449 -25.72 66.74 11.26
C THR A 449 -25.64 68.24 11.56
N CYS A 450 -24.72 68.96 10.92
CA CYS A 450 -24.53 70.40 11.13
C CYS A 450 -25.03 71.28 9.97
N GLN A 451 -25.61 70.68 8.93
CA GLN A 451 -26.09 71.35 7.71
C GLN A 451 -25.03 72.24 7.03
N GLY A 452 -23.76 71.83 7.04
CA GLY A 452 -22.67 72.62 6.45
C GLY A 452 -21.95 73.60 7.37
N ARG A 453 -22.38 73.75 8.63
CA ARG A 453 -21.84 74.78 9.55
C ARG A 453 -20.55 74.38 10.29
N GLY A 454 -20.20 73.09 10.29
CA GLY A 454 -19.10 72.52 11.06
C GLY A 454 -19.30 72.52 12.58
N LYS A 455 -20.38 73.08 13.10
CA LYS A 455 -20.66 73.21 14.54
C LYS A 455 -22.12 72.90 14.84
N LEU A 456 -22.37 72.19 15.93
CA LEU A 456 -23.69 71.96 16.49
C LEU A 456 -24.02 73.05 17.50
N ILE A 457 -25.28 73.48 17.56
CA ILE A 457 -25.72 74.47 18.55
C ILE A 457 -25.55 73.85 19.93
N CYS A 458 -24.84 74.53 20.83
CA CYS A 458 -24.59 74.00 22.17
C CYS A 458 -25.93 73.81 22.91
N PRO A 459 -26.26 72.60 23.41
CA PRO A 459 -27.56 72.32 24.01
C PRO A 459 -27.80 73.14 25.28
N ARG A 460 -26.73 73.43 26.04
CA ARG A 460 -26.78 74.16 27.30
C ARG A 460 -27.02 75.66 27.16
N CYS A 461 -26.35 76.33 26.20
CA CYS A 461 -26.54 77.77 25.98
C CYS A 461 -27.46 78.12 24.81
N LYS A 462 -27.90 77.14 24.02
CA LYS A 462 -28.72 77.33 22.81
C LYS A 462 -28.12 78.35 21.83
N GLY A 463 -26.80 78.40 21.71
CA GLY A 463 -26.10 79.36 20.84
C GLY A 463 -25.75 80.70 21.50
N LYS A 464 -26.23 80.98 22.71
CA LYS A 464 -26.05 82.28 23.39
C LYS A 464 -24.65 82.51 23.95
N GLN A 465 -23.73 81.54 23.85
CA GLN A 465 -22.33 81.56 24.31
C GLN A 465 -22.14 81.67 25.84
N ARG A 466 -23.11 82.24 26.55
CA ARG A 466 -23.12 82.39 28.00
C ARG A 466 -24.35 81.71 28.58
N ILE A 467 -24.22 81.26 29.82
CA ILE A 467 -25.34 80.76 30.60
C ILE A 467 -25.40 81.52 31.91
N THR A 468 -26.61 81.72 32.40
CA THR A 468 -26.79 82.29 33.72
C THR A 468 -26.55 81.18 34.73
N ILE A 469 -25.46 81.29 35.49
CA ILE A 469 -25.26 80.43 36.66
C ILE A 469 -25.65 81.17 37.91
N SER A 470 -26.19 80.40 38.84
CA SER A 470 -26.58 80.85 40.16
C SER A 470 -25.39 80.63 41.09
N ARG A 471 -24.62 81.68 41.37
CA ARG A 471 -23.48 81.59 42.29
C ARG A 471 -23.91 82.08 43.67
N PRO A 472 -23.71 81.30 44.74
CA PRO A 472 -23.86 81.81 46.11
C PRO A 472 -22.81 82.90 46.32
N LEU A 473 -23.23 84.11 46.68
CA LEU A 473 -22.31 85.12 47.18
C LEU A 473 -21.68 84.57 48.47
N ALA A 474 -20.36 84.41 48.47
CA ALA A 474 -19.64 84.23 49.71
C ALA A 474 -19.84 85.49 50.57
N PRO A 475 -20.06 85.35 51.88
CA PRO A 475 -20.18 86.51 52.76
C PRO A 475 -18.86 87.29 52.74
N GLU A 476 -18.98 88.60 52.49
CA GLU A 476 -17.87 89.56 52.50
C GLU A 476 -17.09 89.47 53.82
N ILE A 477 -15.78 89.32 53.72
CA ILE A 477 -14.84 89.67 54.80
C ILE A 477 -13.79 90.58 54.18
N ASP A 478 -13.67 91.78 54.75
CA ASP A 478 -12.73 92.83 54.42
C ASP A 478 -12.15 93.34 55.76
N PRO A 479 -11.00 94.03 55.84
CA PRO A 479 -9.68 93.76 55.28
C PRO A 479 -8.57 93.77 56.38
N ALA A 480 -7.38 93.24 56.08
CA ALA A 480 -6.14 93.67 56.76
C ALA A 480 -4.90 93.51 55.86
N MET A 481 -4.25 94.64 55.57
CA MET A 481 -2.94 94.83 54.93
C MET A 481 -1.79 94.72 55.96
N PRO A 482 -0.51 94.86 55.58
CA PRO A 482 0.28 94.09 54.62
C PRO A 482 1.58 93.57 55.27
N ASP A 483 2.34 92.68 54.61
CA ASP A 483 3.80 92.76 54.73
C ASP A 483 4.57 92.12 53.57
N THR A 484 5.68 92.78 53.28
CA THR A 484 6.61 92.69 52.15
C THR A 484 7.50 91.44 52.13
N THR A 485 7.89 90.95 50.95
CA THR A 485 9.28 91.00 50.39
C THR A 485 9.57 89.94 49.31
N ALA A 486 10.31 90.40 48.29
CA ALA A 486 11.36 89.72 47.50
C ALA A 486 11.04 88.57 46.50
N ASN A 487 11.20 88.92 45.22
CA ASN A 487 11.65 88.10 44.07
C ASN A 487 13.21 87.96 44.12
N PRO A 488 13.98 87.27 43.23
CA PRO A 488 13.71 86.26 42.19
C PRO A 488 14.68 85.03 42.23
N GLN A 489 14.45 83.98 41.42
CA GLN A 489 15.47 83.34 40.53
C GLN A 489 14.96 82.10 39.75
N HIS A 490 15.10 82.17 38.43
CA HIS A 490 15.26 81.08 37.45
C HIS A 490 16.78 80.87 37.19
N PRO A 491 17.28 79.92 36.35
CA PRO A 491 16.74 78.67 35.80
C PRO A 491 17.71 77.45 35.91
N GLY A 492 17.24 76.24 35.58
CA GLY A 492 18.11 75.07 35.35
C GLY A 492 17.39 73.88 34.70
N LYS A 493 17.62 73.66 33.40
CA LYS A 493 17.33 72.45 32.60
C LYS A 493 18.62 71.60 32.49
N PRO A 494 18.67 70.38 31.88
CA PRO A 494 17.63 69.36 31.61
C PRO A 494 18.05 67.87 31.86
N GLY A 495 17.03 66.99 32.03
CA GLY A 495 16.94 65.60 31.51
C GLY A 495 17.71 64.45 32.20
N PRO A 496 17.39 63.16 31.92
CA PRO A 496 16.30 62.60 31.11
C PRO A 496 15.42 61.52 31.81
N SER A 497 14.28 61.24 31.15
CA SER A 497 13.37 60.07 31.23
C SER A 497 14.05 58.69 31.42
N PRO A 498 13.36 57.59 31.84
CA PRO A 498 12.14 57.14 31.13
C PRO A 498 11.05 56.30 31.86
N ARG A 499 9.91 56.22 31.15
CA ARG A 499 9.01 55.08 30.90
C ARG A 499 8.03 54.57 31.99
N ASN A 500 6.75 54.75 31.60
CA ASN A 500 5.63 53.78 31.51
C ASN A 500 5.21 53.00 32.77
N GLN A 501 3.93 53.16 33.14
CA GLN A 501 2.83 52.25 32.72
C GLN A 501 1.51 52.70 33.39
N ALA A 502 0.43 52.78 32.62
CA ALA A 502 -0.93 52.65 33.13
C ALA A 502 -1.85 52.13 32.01
N THR A 503 -2.17 50.84 32.09
CA THR A 503 -3.35 50.16 31.54
C THR A 503 -4.61 50.75 32.19
N ALA A 504 -5.67 51.11 31.44
CA ALA A 504 -6.81 50.26 31.04
C ALA A 504 -7.48 49.58 32.28
N VAL A 505 -8.80 49.59 32.49
CA VAL A 505 -9.94 49.75 31.57
C VAL A 505 -11.25 49.81 32.40
N GLU A 506 -12.27 50.45 31.82
CA GLU A 506 -13.74 50.26 31.94
C GLU A 506 -14.50 50.26 33.29
N ARG A 507 -15.59 51.05 33.27
CA ARG A 507 -16.88 50.71 33.90
C ARG A 507 -17.98 51.01 32.89
N THR A 508 -18.99 50.15 32.79
CA THR A 508 -20.39 50.27 33.32
C THR A 508 -21.28 49.31 32.49
N PRO A 509 -22.60 49.10 32.74
CA PRO A 509 -23.51 49.66 33.77
C PRO A 509 -24.46 48.63 34.45
N GLY A 510 -25.18 49.06 35.48
CA GLY A 510 -26.37 48.36 36.00
C GLY A 510 -27.22 49.29 36.89
N THR A 511 -28.44 49.55 36.47
CA THR A 511 -29.46 50.43 37.08
C THR A 511 -30.35 49.65 38.10
N PRO A 512 -31.41 50.23 38.74
CA PRO A 512 -31.48 50.46 40.18
C PRO A 512 -32.53 49.60 40.93
N ALA A 513 -32.50 49.59 42.25
CA ALA A 513 -33.66 49.19 43.07
C ALA A 513 -33.73 49.97 44.39
N ALA A 514 -34.96 50.25 44.79
CA ALA A 514 -35.38 51.17 45.84
C ALA A 514 -35.28 50.59 47.26
N SER A 515 -35.08 51.48 48.25
CA SER A 515 -35.64 51.33 49.61
C SER A 515 -35.44 52.60 50.44
N THR A 516 -36.55 53.21 50.85
CA THR A 516 -36.74 53.95 52.13
C THR A 516 -36.59 52.97 53.33
N PRO A 517 -36.40 53.39 54.61
CA PRO A 517 -37.09 54.52 55.25
C PRO A 517 -36.35 55.33 56.35
N GLU A 518 -37.03 56.42 56.73
CA GLU A 518 -37.20 57.01 58.07
C GLU A 518 -36.03 57.61 58.87
N GLY A 519 -36.16 58.94 59.09
CA GLY A 519 -36.34 59.47 60.44
C GLY A 519 -35.19 60.28 61.03
N ALA A 520 -35.32 61.62 61.05
CA ALA A 520 -35.17 62.44 62.25
C ALA A 520 -35.38 63.94 61.94
N ARG A 521 -36.12 64.58 62.83
CA ARG A 521 -36.50 66.00 62.83
C ARG A 521 -35.28 66.90 63.08
N GLY A 522 -35.25 68.05 62.40
CA GLY A 522 -34.37 69.16 62.73
C GLY A 522 -34.76 70.39 61.95
N SER A 523 -35.53 71.28 62.58
CA SER A 523 -35.88 72.59 62.04
C SER A 523 -34.62 73.47 61.97
N THR A 524 -34.21 73.88 60.78
CA THR A 524 -33.28 74.99 60.60
C THR A 524 -33.72 75.84 59.42
N GLN A 525 -33.92 77.12 59.74
CA GLN A 525 -34.30 78.21 58.87
C GLN A 525 -33.44 78.22 57.60
N THR A 526 -34.09 78.10 56.45
CA THR A 526 -33.48 78.34 55.15
C THR A 526 -33.08 79.81 55.07
N ALA A 527 -31.80 80.09 55.28
CA ALA A 527 -31.17 81.31 54.80
C ALA A 527 -31.43 81.40 53.30
N THR A 528 -32.17 82.42 52.87
CA THR A 528 -32.25 82.81 51.46
C THR A 528 -30.86 83.28 51.04
N THR A 529 -30.05 82.34 50.56
CA THR A 529 -28.79 82.65 49.89
C THR A 529 -29.13 83.58 48.73
N ARG A 530 -28.70 84.85 48.80
CA ARG A 530 -28.79 85.75 47.66
C ARG A 530 -27.93 85.14 46.56
N VAL A 531 -28.61 84.69 45.51
CA VAL A 531 -27.99 84.13 44.33
C VAL A 531 -27.73 85.30 43.37
N GLU A 532 -26.47 85.56 43.05
CA GLU A 532 -26.15 86.46 41.95
C GLU A 532 -26.26 85.66 40.64
N GLN A 533 -27.04 86.19 39.70
CA GLN A 533 -27.16 85.64 38.36
C GLN A 533 -26.03 86.21 37.50
N VAL A 534 -24.90 85.52 37.48
CA VAL A 534 -23.73 85.93 36.68
C VAL A 534 -23.76 85.21 35.33
N LEU A 535 -23.57 85.96 34.25
CA LEU A 535 -23.40 85.42 32.91
C LEU A 535 -21.96 84.94 32.73
N GLU A 536 -21.72 83.65 32.94
CA GLU A 536 -20.43 83.04 32.65
C GLU A 536 -20.41 82.42 31.25
N PRO A 537 -19.24 82.33 30.59
CA PRO A 537 -19.08 81.55 29.37
C PRO A 537 -19.62 80.14 29.59
N CYS A 538 -20.42 79.66 28.65
CA CYS A 538 -20.98 78.31 28.74
C CYS A 538 -19.84 77.30 28.89
N PRO A 539 -19.77 76.51 30.00
CA PRO A 539 -18.65 75.60 30.25
C PRO A 539 -18.54 74.52 29.18
N GLU A 540 -19.69 74.11 28.65
CA GLU A 540 -19.81 72.98 27.74
C GLU A 540 -19.26 73.28 26.35
N CYS A 541 -19.41 74.52 25.86
CA CYS A 541 -18.79 74.96 24.61
C CYS A 541 -17.62 75.93 24.81
N ALA A 542 -17.19 76.12 26.06
CA ALA A 542 -16.19 77.12 26.47
C ALA A 542 -16.43 78.51 25.84
N GLY A 543 -17.68 78.98 25.84
CA GLY A 543 -18.04 80.29 25.28
C GLY A 543 -18.16 80.38 23.76
N ARG A 544 -17.94 79.29 23.00
CA ARG A 544 -17.98 79.32 21.52
C ARG A 544 -19.39 79.31 20.92
N GLY A 545 -20.42 79.06 21.73
CA GLY A 545 -21.83 79.02 21.29
C GLY A 545 -22.22 77.75 20.54
N GLY A 546 -21.25 76.97 20.06
CA GLY A 546 -21.46 75.67 19.42
C GLY A 546 -20.36 74.68 19.77
N LEU A 547 -20.71 73.40 19.70
CA LEU A 547 -19.79 72.27 19.82
C LEU A 547 -19.27 71.89 18.43
N ARG A 548 -18.03 71.39 18.36
CA ARG A 548 -17.49 70.85 17.10
C ARG A 548 -18.40 69.73 16.64
N CYS A 549 -18.74 69.69 15.35
CA CYS A 549 -19.52 68.60 14.81
C CYS A 549 -18.59 67.39 14.64
N ASP A 550 -18.85 66.32 15.39
CA ASP A 550 -18.02 65.11 15.37
C ASP A 550 -18.12 64.39 14.01
N THR A 551 -19.30 64.39 13.37
CA THR A 551 -19.53 63.72 12.08
C THR A 551 -18.65 64.25 10.94
N CYS A 552 -18.38 65.56 10.91
CA CYS A 552 -17.56 66.19 9.86
C CYS A 552 -16.27 66.79 10.40
N ASP A 553 -15.90 66.43 11.63
CA ASP A 553 -14.75 66.94 12.36
C ASP A 553 -14.58 68.49 12.30
N GLY A 554 -15.68 69.23 12.32
CA GLY A 554 -15.66 70.69 12.24
C GLY A 554 -15.61 71.34 10.84
N VAL A 555 -15.45 70.55 9.77
CA VAL A 555 -15.28 71.06 8.39
C VAL A 555 -16.60 71.51 7.75
N GLY A 556 -17.70 70.82 8.06
CA GLY A 556 -19.03 71.08 7.50
C GLY A 556 -19.29 70.41 6.14
N ARG A 557 -18.26 69.91 5.47
CA ARG A 557 -18.35 69.17 4.20
C ARG A 557 -17.92 67.73 4.40
N LEU A 558 -18.59 66.81 3.70
CA LEU A 558 -18.24 65.40 3.66
C LEU A 558 -18.02 64.98 2.20
N ILE A 559 -17.03 64.15 1.96
CA ILE A 559 -16.87 63.38 0.73
C ILE A 559 -17.78 62.16 0.89
N GLN A 560 -18.72 61.98 -0.03
CA GLN A 560 -19.56 60.81 -0.13
C GLN A 560 -19.11 60.01 -1.34
N GLN A 561 -18.80 58.74 -1.12
CA GLN A 561 -18.36 57.79 -2.13
C GLN A 561 -19.08 56.48 -1.91
N LYS A 562 -19.24 55.70 -2.98
CA LYS A 562 -19.69 54.31 -2.85
C LYS A 562 -18.49 53.40 -2.66
N ALA A 563 -18.65 52.39 -1.83
CA ALA A 563 -17.66 51.36 -1.62
C ALA A 563 -18.33 50.00 -1.47
N PHE A 564 -17.69 48.95 -1.94
CA PHE A 564 -18.15 47.58 -1.69
C PHE A 564 -17.04 46.77 -1.06
N ARG A 565 -17.42 45.72 -0.33
CA ARG A 565 -16.50 44.69 0.14
C ARG A 565 -16.50 43.54 -0.86
N TRP A 566 -15.35 42.93 -1.03
CA TRP A 566 -15.21 41.71 -1.80
C TRP A 566 -14.52 40.65 -0.96
N GLN A 567 -14.74 39.39 -1.31
CA GLN A 567 -14.02 38.25 -0.77
C GLN A 567 -13.89 37.19 -1.86
N ARG A 568 -12.93 36.28 -1.73
CA ARG A 568 -12.78 35.10 -2.57
C ARG A 568 -12.80 33.84 -1.73
N VAL A 569 -13.62 32.89 -2.14
CA VAL A 569 -13.75 31.60 -1.46
C VAL A 569 -13.50 30.49 -2.47
N SER A 570 -12.58 29.60 -2.11
CA SER A 570 -12.25 28.41 -2.88
C SER A 570 -13.20 27.28 -2.54
N ARG A 571 -13.70 26.57 -3.55
CA ARG A 571 -14.47 25.33 -3.38
C ARG A 571 -13.96 24.26 -4.31
N THR A 572 -14.09 23.02 -3.84
CA THR A 572 -13.72 21.82 -4.59
C THR A 572 -14.95 20.95 -4.77
N PHE A 573 -15.19 20.52 -6.00
CA PHE A 573 -16.22 19.58 -6.39
C PHE A 573 -15.55 18.33 -6.95
N GLU A 574 -16.02 17.17 -6.54
CA GLU A 574 -15.42 15.89 -6.90
C GLU A 574 -16.50 14.92 -7.38
N GLN A 575 -16.20 14.19 -8.45
CA GLN A 575 -17.06 13.12 -8.96
C GLN A 575 -16.19 12.06 -9.62
N GLY A 576 -16.57 10.78 -9.47
CA GLY A 576 -15.94 9.66 -10.16
C GLY A 576 -16.89 9.03 -11.17
N ASP A 577 -16.34 8.19 -12.06
CA ASP A 577 -17.16 7.27 -12.84
C ASP A 577 -17.90 6.29 -11.89
N ASP A 578 -19.12 5.86 -12.27
CA ASP A 578 -19.94 4.97 -11.44
C ASP A 578 -19.26 3.60 -11.20
N LEU A 579 -19.10 3.22 -9.92
CA LEU A 579 -18.52 1.94 -9.49
C LEU A 579 -19.54 1.07 -8.72
N PRO A 580 -20.45 0.36 -9.41
CA PRO A 580 -21.61 -0.27 -8.77
C PRO A 580 -21.30 -1.41 -7.77
N ILE A 581 -20.04 -1.86 -7.67
CA ILE A 581 -19.67 -3.08 -6.93
C ILE A 581 -18.53 -2.86 -5.93
N ILE A 582 -17.81 -1.72 -5.94
CA ILE A 582 -16.57 -1.53 -5.18
C ILE A 582 -16.63 -0.37 -4.18
N ASP A 583 -15.99 -0.59 -3.03
CA ASP A 583 -15.68 0.47 -2.07
C ASP A 583 -14.59 1.40 -2.64
N GLU A 584 -14.99 2.60 -3.03
CA GLU A 584 -14.10 3.68 -3.49
C GLU A 584 -12.96 3.96 -2.50
N GLN A 585 -13.23 3.91 -1.19
CA GLN A 585 -12.19 4.16 -0.18
C GLN A 585 -11.14 3.04 -0.16
N TRP A 586 -11.54 1.80 -0.41
CA TRP A 586 -10.58 0.71 -0.57
C TRP A 586 -9.70 0.95 -1.78
N LEU A 587 -10.30 1.40 -2.89
CA LEU A 587 -9.58 1.66 -4.13
C LEU A 587 -8.51 2.76 -3.92
N TYR A 588 -8.88 3.89 -3.32
CA TYR A 588 -7.95 4.98 -3.02
C TYR A 588 -6.81 4.59 -2.07
N ARG A 589 -7.07 3.65 -1.14
CA ARG A 589 -6.04 3.16 -0.19
C ARG A 589 -5.09 2.15 -0.82
N THR A 590 -5.51 1.44 -1.87
CA THR A 590 -4.80 0.24 -2.36
C THR A 590 -4.19 0.44 -3.74
N CYS A 591 -4.78 1.28 -4.58
CA CYS A 591 -4.30 1.58 -5.92
C CYS A 591 -3.67 2.96 -5.97
N GLN A 592 -2.58 3.09 -6.73
CA GLN A 592 -2.03 4.40 -7.02
C GLN A 592 -2.92 5.12 -8.03
N VAL A 593 -3.38 6.31 -7.68
CA VAL A 593 -4.13 7.20 -8.57
C VAL A 593 -3.14 7.97 -9.45
N HIS A 594 -3.40 8.04 -10.75
CA HIS A 594 -2.53 8.71 -11.71
C HIS A 594 -3.18 9.96 -12.28
N GLU A 595 -2.55 11.12 -12.09
CA GLU A 595 -2.95 12.37 -12.76
C GLU A 595 -2.59 12.31 -14.25
N VAL A 596 -3.59 12.55 -15.09
CA VAL A 596 -3.45 12.56 -16.55
C VAL A 596 -3.70 13.94 -17.16
N TYR A 597 -4.43 14.78 -16.44
CA TYR A 597 -4.75 16.11 -16.88
C TYR A 597 -4.86 17.04 -15.67
N ARG A 598 -4.27 18.22 -15.80
CA ARG A 598 -4.41 19.34 -14.88
C ARG A 598 -4.30 20.60 -15.70
N GLU A 599 -5.32 21.41 -15.67
CA GLU A 599 -5.32 22.67 -16.40
C GLU A 599 -6.17 23.72 -15.69
N GLU A 600 -5.62 24.93 -15.64
CA GLU A 600 -6.28 26.10 -15.09
C GLU A 600 -6.96 26.88 -16.21
N ALA A 601 -8.18 27.35 -15.95
CA ALA A 601 -8.88 28.34 -16.74
C ALA A 601 -9.08 29.59 -15.88
N THR A 602 -8.41 30.66 -16.30
CA THR A 602 -8.48 31.97 -15.69
C THR A 602 -9.33 32.88 -16.57
N ASP A 603 -10.22 33.68 -15.98
CA ASP A 603 -10.71 34.88 -16.65
C ASP A 603 -9.63 35.94 -16.58
N HIS A 604 -8.60 35.80 -17.43
CA HIS A 604 -7.46 36.67 -17.30
C HIS A 604 -7.71 38.09 -17.77
N HIS A 605 -8.78 38.46 -18.51
CA HIS A 605 -8.99 39.89 -18.83
C HIS A 605 -10.31 40.40 -19.44
N HIS A 606 -11.38 39.64 -19.69
CA HIS A 606 -12.49 40.22 -20.49
C HIS A 606 -13.88 39.72 -20.12
N LEU A 607 -14.82 40.66 -20.13
CA LEU A 607 -16.29 40.58 -19.98
C LEU A 607 -17.01 39.45 -20.75
N ASN A 608 -16.31 38.57 -21.48
CA ASN A 608 -16.81 37.48 -22.32
C ASN A 608 -15.97 36.19 -22.25
N ALA A 609 -14.96 36.06 -21.37
CA ALA A 609 -14.24 34.80 -21.23
C ALA A 609 -15.05 33.83 -20.37
N MET A 610 -15.22 32.59 -20.84
CA MET A 610 -15.93 31.58 -20.05
C MET A 610 -15.05 31.12 -18.89
N PRO A 611 -15.58 31.00 -17.67
CA PRO A 611 -14.82 30.54 -16.49
C PRO A 611 -14.36 29.08 -16.63
N PHE A 612 -14.81 28.39 -17.67
CA PHE A 612 -14.47 27.02 -18.02
C PHE A 612 -14.06 26.92 -19.48
N ARG A 613 -13.22 25.94 -19.79
CA ARG A 613 -12.88 25.64 -21.18
C ARG A 613 -14.04 24.95 -21.90
N PRO A 614 -14.31 25.28 -23.19
CA PRO A 614 -15.36 24.63 -23.97
C PRO A 614 -15.22 23.11 -24.06
N GLU A 615 -13.99 22.60 -24.05
CA GLU A 615 -13.69 21.17 -24.14
C GLU A 615 -14.13 20.41 -22.87
N TRP A 616 -14.14 21.07 -21.70
CA TRP A 616 -14.60 20.46 -20.44
C TRP A 616 -16.10 20.16 -20.46
N LEU A 617 -16.90 21.02 -21.12
CA LEU A 617 -18.34 20.82 -21.29
C LEU A 617 -18.68 19.64 -22.21
N GLN A 618 -17.71 19.12 -22.97
CA GLN A 618 -17.90 17.92 -23.79
C GLN A 618 -17.78 16.63 -22.98
N VAL A 619 -17.28 16.71 -21.73
CA VAL A 619 -17.18 15.58 -20.80
C VAL A 619 -18.40 15.62 -19.87
N PRO A 620 -19.35 14.67 -19.95
CA PRO A 620 -20.62 14.73 -19.21
C PRO A 620 -20.44 14.96 -17.71
N VAL A 621 -19.52 14.23 -17.07
CA VAL A 621 -19.24 14.35 -15.63
C VAL A 621 -18.71 15.75 -15.26
N LEU A 622 -17.84 16.33 -16.10
CA LEU A 622 -17.38 17.71 -15.87
C LEU A 622 -18.49 18.73 -16.11
N CYS A 623 -19.40 18.48 -17.06
CA CYS A 623 -20.58 19.32 -17.27
C CYS A 623 -21.44 19.36 -16.00
N ASP A 624 -21.72 18.22 -15.38
CA ASP A 624 -22.47 18.14 -14.12
C ASP A 624 -21.78 18.91 -12.98
N LEU A 625 -20.44 18.77 -12.86
CA LEU A 625 -19.65 19.52 -11.88
C LEU A 625 -19.66 21.03 -12.14
N ILE A 626 -19.60 21.43 -13.41
CA ILE A 626 -19.68 22.84 -13.83
C ILE A 626 -21.07 23.40 -13.53
N GLU A 627 -22.14 22.67 -13.81
CA GLU A 627 -23.51 23.09 -13.48
C GLU A 627 -23.69 23.24 -11.96
N GLN A 628 -23.12 22.35 -11.16
CA GLN A 628 -23.10 22.49 -9.69
C GLN A 628 -22.31 23.72 -9.24
N ALA A 629 -21.18 24.00 -9.89
CA ALA A 629 -20.38 25.18 -9.58
C ALA A 629 -21.13 26.47 -9.96
N ASP A 630 -21.74 26.52 -11.13
CA ASP A 630 -22.53 27.65 -11.63
C ASP A 630 -23.80 27.88 -10.83
N ALA A 631 -24.41 26.84 -10.26
CA ALA A 631 -25.56 26.98 -9.37
C ALA A 631 -25.25 27.79 -8.08
N ASN A 632 -23.97 27.99 -7.74
CA ASN A 632 -23.53 28.84 -6.65
C ASN A 632 -23.18 30.28 -7.08
N THR A 633 -23.46 30.65 -8.34
CA THR A 633 -23.26 32.00 -8.86
C THR A 633 -24.57 32.80 -8.86
N ASP A 634 -24.44 34.11 -8.71
CA ASP A 634 -25.55 35.06 -8.75
C ASP A 634 -25.04 36.44 -9.22
N ASP A 635 -25.85 37.49 -9.09
CA ASP A 635 -25.44 38.83 -9.51
C ASP A 635 -24.21 39.35 -8.74
N ASP A 636 -24.02 38.88 -7.50
CA ASP A 636 -23.00 39.30 -6.54
C ASP A 636 -21.79 38.33 -6.53
N THR A 637 -21.92 37.14 -7.11
CA THR A 637 -20.95 36.05 -7.04
C THR A 637 -20.58 35.53 -8.43
N ARG A 638 -19.30 35.55 -8.79
CA ARG A 638 -18.79 35.00 -10.06
C ARG A 638 -17.61 34.06 -9.84
N ILE A 639 -17.46 33.08 -10.71
CA ILE A 639 -16.27 32.23 -10.76
C ILE A 639 -15.18 32.99 -11.52
N VAL A 640 -14.02 33.17 -10.91
CA VAL A 640 -12.90 33.96 -11.46
C VAL A 640 -11.67 33.12 -11.82
N LEU A 641 -11.57 31.93 -11.24
CA LEU A 641 -10.53 30.95 -11.50
C LEU A 641 -11.16 29.57 -11.37
N SER A 642 -10.81 28.67 -12.29
CA SER A 642 -11.12 27.25 -12.19
C SER A 642 -9.91 26.39 -12.55
N GLU A 643 -9.83 25.20 -11.97
CA GLU A 643 -8.87 24.16 -12.32
C GLU A 643 -9.62 22.84 -12.41
N VAL A 644 -9.40 22.12 -13.51
CA VAL A 644 -9.79 20.72 -13.62
C VAL A 644 -8.56 19.86 -13.47
N ALA A 645 -8.59 18.96 -12.50
CA ALA A 645 -7.66 17.85 -12.37
C ALA A 645 -8.42 16.54 -12.66
N ILE A 646 -7.87 15.74 -13.57
CA ILE A 646 -8.41 14.43 -13.91
C ILE A 646 -7.35 13.40 -13.58
N THR A 647 -7.79 12.42 -12.78
CA THR A 647 -6.98 11.27 -12.42
C THR A 647 -7.69 10.00 -12.85
N PHE A 648 -6.95 8.89 -12.93
CA PHE A 648 -7.57 7.62 -13.32
C PHE A 648 -6.88 6.41 -12.68
N ILE A 649 -7.60 5.29 -12.73
CA ILE A 649 -7.11 3.95 -12.39
C ILE A 649 -7.46 3.01 -13.56
N PRO A 650 -6.49 2.30 -14.16
CA PRO A 650 -6.77 1.31 -15.19
C PRO A 650 -7.37 0.05 -14.57
N VAL A 651 -8.34 -0.54 -15.28
CA VAL A 651 -9.04 -1.75 -14.88
C VAL A 651 -9.04 -2.75 -16.02
N THR A 652 -8.88 -4.02 -15.65
CA THR A 652 -9.07 -5.14 -16.57
C THR A 652 -10.03 -6.14 -15.96
N GLU A 653 -11.14 -6.36 -16.64
CA GLU A 653 -12.10 -7.41 -16.35
C GLU A 653 -11.75 -8.67 -17.13
N ILE A 654 -11.80 -9.81 -16.47
CA ILE A 654 -11.56 -11.13 -17.05
C ILE A 654 -12.76 -12.03 -16.74
N ALA A 655 -13.48 -12.43 -17.79
CA ALA A 655 -14.54 -13.41 -17.73
C ALA A 655 -14.02 -14.79 -18.16
N PHE A 656 -14.17 -15.80 -17.29
CA PHE A 656 -13.64 -17.15 -17.54
C PHE A 656 -14.46 -18.27 -16.90
N ASP A 657 -14.34 -19.49 -17.42
CA ASP A 657 -14.88 -20.71 -16.80
C ASP A 657 -13.76 -21.66 -16.32
N LEU A 658 -14.11 -22.76 -15.65
CA LEU A 658 -13.16 -23.77 -15.15
C LEU A 658 -13.41 -25.18 -15.72
N GLY A 659 -13.79 -25.25 -17.00
CA GLY A 659 -14.00 -26.50 -17.74
C GLY A 659 -15.43 -27.07 -17.68
N LYS A 660 -16.40 -26.30 -17.18
CA LYS A 660 -17.83 -26.62 -17.36
C LYS A 660 -18.33 -25.78 -18.54
N ALA A 661 -18.76 -26.43 -19.61
CA ALA A 661 -19.39 -25.71 -20.72
C ALA A 661 -20.63 -24.98 -20.18
N PRO A 662 -20.80 -23.67 -20.44
CA PRO A 662 -22.03 -22.97 -20.10
C PRO A 662 -23.19 -23.70 -20.79
N THR A 663 -24.19 -24.10 -20.00
CA THR A 663 -25.38 -24.78 -20.54
C THR A 663 -26.33 -23.74 -21.13
N GLY A 664 -26.01 -23.24 -22.32
CA GLY A 664 -26.80 -22.22 -23.03
C GLY A 664 -26.07 -20.88 -23.20
N ASP A 665 -26.80 -19.87 -23.69
CA ASP A 665 -26.32 -18.51 -24.03
C ASP A 665 -26.10 -17.60 -22.80
N ASP A 666 -26.13 -18.13 -21.57
CA ASP A 666 -26.10 -17.31 -20.36
C ASP A 666 -24.67 -17.00 -19.90
N GLU A 667 -24.23 -15.78 -20.21
CA GLU A 667 -23.04 -15.08 -19.68
C GLU A 667 -22.96 -15.07 -18.13
N LYS A 668 -24.09 -15.33 -17.46
CA LYS A 668 -24.26 -15.34 -16.00
C LYS A 668 -23.53 -16.48 -15.26
N ASP A 669 -23.10 -17.51 -15.98
CA ASP A 669 -22.39 -18.66 -15.40
C ASP A 669 -20.85 -18.50 -15.40
N LEU A 670 -20.33 -17.38 -15.91
CA LEU A 670 -18.90 -17.09 -15.95
C LEU A 670 -18.39 -16.50 -14.63
N TYR A 671 -17.13 -16.78 -14.31
CA TYR A 671 -16.41 -16.08 -13.25
C TYR A 671 -15.90 -14.75 -13.80
N HIS A 672 -16.24 -13.66 -13.12
CA HIS A 672 -15.71 -12.33 -13.41
C HIS A 672 -14.63 -12.00 -12.38
N MET A 673 -13.44 -11.64 -12.87
CA MET A 673 -12.33 -11.17 -12.04
C MET A 673 -11.88 -9.80 -12.52
N MET A 674 -11.81 -8.86 -11.58
CA MET A 674 -11.37 -7.50 -11.84
C MET A 674 -9.95 -7.29 -11.33
N ILE A 675 -9.12 -6.66 -12.13
CA ILE A 675 -7.74 -6.29 -11.81
C ILE A 675 -7.62 -4.77 -11.85
N TYR A 676 -7.30 -4.16 -10.72
CA TYR A 676 -7.18 -2.71 -10.56
C TYR A 676 -5.73 -2.24 -10.51
N GLY A 677 -5.48 -1.09 -11.12
CA GLY A 677 -4.22 -0.38 -11.06
C GLY A 677 -3.07 -1.08 -11.80
N PHE A 678 -1.93 -0.40 -11.88
CA PHE A 678 -0.70 -1.00 -12.41
C PHE A 678 -0.08 -2.00 -11.44
N GLU A 679 -0.45 -1.91 -10.16
CA GLU A 679 -0.05 -2.79 -9.07
C GLU A 679 -0.76 -4.15 -9.14
N ASN A 680 -1.74 -4.29 -10.05
CA ASN A 680 -2.34 -5.57 -10.37
C ASN A 680 -3.03 -6.13 -9.10
N VAL A 681 -3.92 -5.32 -8.51
CA VAL A 681 -4.62 -5.59 -7.25
C VAL A 681 -5.98 -6.23 -7.51
N ILE A 682 -6.41 -7.13 -6.62
CA ILE A 682 -7.75 -7.73 -6.63
C ILE A 682 -8.44 -7.32 -5.33
N PRO A 683 -9.71 -6.89 -5.37
CA PRO A 683 -10.46 -6.56 -4.16
C PRO A 683 -10.56 -7.76 -3.21
N PRO A 684 -10.40 -7.55 -1.89
CA PRO A 684 -10.74 -8.57 -0.90
C PRO A 684 -12.23 -8.90 -1.03
N ARG A 685 -12.63 -10.14 -0.71
CA ARG A 685 -14.03 -10.61 -0.84
C ARG A 685 -15.01 -9.54 -0.36
N LEU A 686 -15.70 -8.88 -1.29
CA LEU A 686 -16.83 -8.03 -0.97
C LEU A 686 -17.94 -8.92 -0.40
N ALA A 687 -18.34 -8.67 0.83
CA ALA A 687 -19.67 -9.03 1.27
C ALA A 687 -20.63 -8.14 0.48
N LEU A 688 -21.13 -8.67 -0.64
CA LEU A 688 -22.15 -7.97 -1.44
C LEU A 688 -23.33 -7.61 -0.53
N PRO A 689 -23.76 -6.33 -0.46
CA PRO A 689 -25.06 -6.00 0.10
C PRO A 689 -26.14 -6.71 -0.73
N GLN A 690 -27.14 -7.26 -0.06
CA GLN A 690 -28.31 -7.83 -0.73
C GLN A 690 -29.06 -6.70 -1.44
N LEU A 691 -28.80 -6.50 -2.74
CA LEU A 691 -29.66 -5.68 -3.58
C LEU A 691 -30.96 -6.46 -3.82
N GLY A 692 -32.04 -5.95 -3.24
CA GLY A 692 -33.38 -6.48 -3.36
C GLY A 692 -33.87 -6.45 -4.81
N THR A 693 -34.31 -7.63 -5.26
CA THR A 693 -35.36 -7.87 -6.26
C THR A 693 -35.32 -7.04 -7.55
N GLY A 694 -34.75 -7.62 -8.61
CA GLY A 694 -34.96 -7.09 -9.95
C GLY A 694 -34.25 -7.71 -11.15
N HIS A 695 -33.51 -8.82 -11.08
CA HIS A 695 -33.04 -9.56 -12.27
C HIS A 695 -32.50 -10.95 -11.87
N PRO A 696 -32.74 -12.04 -12.63
CA PRO A 696 -32.48 -13.38 -12.13
C PRO A 696 -31.00 -13.74 -12.34
N ALA A 697 -30.21 -13.63 -11.27
CA ALA A 697 -28.89 -14.23 -11.11
C ALA A 697 -28.71 -14.62 -9.63
N LEU A 698 -27.80 -15.59 -9.41
CA LEU A 698 -27.10 -15.92 -8.16
C LEU A 698 -27.80 -16.84 -7.15
N HIS A 699 -27.67 -18.15 -7.38
CA HIS A 699 -27.65 -19.15 -6.30
C HIS A 699 -26.72 -20.33 -6.64
N GLN A 700 -25.60 -20.50 -5.91
CA GLN A 700 -25.41 -21.58 -4.92
C GLN A 700 -23.95 -21.77 -4.43
N ARG A 701 -23.81 -21.54 -3.11
CA ARG A 701 -23.17 -22.37 -2.07
C ARG A 701 -21.67 -22.72 -2.15
N PHE A 702 -20.90 -22.13 -1.22
CA PHE A 702 -19.82 -22.81 -0.50
C PHE A 702 -20.19 -22.93 0.99
N SER A 703 -20.30 -24.15 1.50
CA SER A 703 -20.39 -24.47 2.94
C SER A 703 -19.33 -25.50 3.30
N LEU A 704 -18.70 -25.35 4.45
CA LEU A 704 -17.79 -26.30 5.11
C LEU A 704 -18.60 -27.24 6.03
N PRO A 705 -18.13 -28.46 6.33
CA PRO A 705 -18.37 -29.10 7.61
C PRO A 705 -17.13 -28.98 8.51
N ALA A 706 -17.33 -28.46 9.72
CA ALA A 706 -16.41 -28.57 10.84
C ALA A 706 -16.52 -29.97 11.45
N ALA A 707 -15.39 -30.58 11.83
CA ALA A 707 -15.36 -31.78 12.64
C ALA A 707 -15.18 -31.42 14.12
N ASP A 708 -16.10 -31.89 14.93
CA ASP A 708 -16.05 -31.97 16.39
C ASP A 708 -14.77 -32.62 16.90
N ARG A 709 -14.26 -32.11 18.03
CA ARG A 709 -14.10 -32.90 19.26
C ARG A 709 -13.94 -31.99 20.48
N ALA A 710 -14.87 -32.18 21.42
CA ALA A 710 -14.84 -31.79 22.83
C ALA A 710 -13.50 -32.15 23.51
N GLY A 711 -13.06 -31.55 24.61
CA GLY A 711 -13.66 -30.61 25.55
C GLY A 711 -12.93 -30.80 26.88
N HIS A 712 -12.65 -29.72 27.63
CA HIS A 712 -12.59 -29.72 29.09
C HIS A 712 -12.63 -28.28 29.61
N ALA A 713 -13.65 -28.02 30.43
CA ALA A 713 -13.86 -26.84 31.27
C ALA A 713 -12.90 -26.90 32.49
N TYR A 714 -12.55 -25.89 33.28
CA TYR A 714 -13.14 -24.63 33.80
C TYR A 714 -12.00 -23.95 34.68
N PRO A 715 -12.17 -22.90 35.52
CA PRO A 715 -12.11 -21.46 35.22
C PRO A 715 -11.16 -20.63 36.15
N HIS A 716 -11.19 -19.29 35.98
CA HIS A 716 -10.67 -18.20 36.85
C HIS A 716 -9.13 -17.99 36.80
N GLY A 717 -8.58 -16.78 36.77
CA GLY A 717 -9.09 -15.41 36.80
C GLY A 717 -7.90 -14.43 36.87
N LEU A 718 -8.17 -13.17 36.50
CA LEU A 718 -7.46 -11.94 36.88
C LEU A 718 -5.97 -11.74 36.52
N SER A 719 -5.79 -10.61 35.81
CA SER A 719 -4.82 -9.53 36.06
C SER A 719 -3.40 -9.57 35.47
N HIS A 720 -3.11 -8.42 34.85
CA HIS A 720 -1.84 -7.67 34.75
C HIS A 720 -0.83 -7.92 33.61
N CYS A 721 -0.71 -6.86 32.82
CA CYS A 721 0.51 -6.11 32.49
C CYS A 721 1.60 -6.72 31.60
N GLN A 722 1.67 -6.10 30.41
CA GLN A 722 2.85 -5.52 29.76
C GLN A 722 3.81 -6.40 28.92
N PRO A 723 4.46 -5.76 27.91
CA PRO A 723 4.92 -6.39 26.68
C PRO A 723 6.44 -6.64 26.69
N PHE A 724 6.93 -7.52 25.82
CA PHE A 724 8.33 -7.47 25.41
C PHE A 724 8.52 -7.83 23.94
N VAL A 725 9.26 -6.94 23.30
CA VAL A 725 9.91 -7.00 21.99
C VAL A 725 11.09 -7.98 22.07
N GLN A 726 11.22 -8.85 21.07
CA GLN A 726 12.47 -9.12 20.35
C GLN A 726 12.19 -9.86 19.05
#